data_AF-A0AAD7SCI6-F1
#
_entry.id   AF-A0AAD7SCI6-F1
#
_cell.length_a   1.000
_cell.length_b   1.000
_cell.length_c   1.000
_cell.angle_alpha   90.00
_cell.angle_beta   90.00
_cell.angle_gamma   90.00
#
_symmetry.space_group_name_H-M   'P 1'
#
loop_
_entity.id
_entity.type
_entity.pdbx_description
1 polymer ?
#
loop_
_entity_poly.entity_id
_entity_poly.type
_entity_poly.pdbx_seq_one_letter_code
_entity_poly.pdbx_strand_id
1 'polypeptide(L)'
;MQTVGLIHTLEQCLNRMQTVGLIHTLEQCLNRMQTVGLIHTLEQCLNRMQTVGLIHTLEQCLNRMQTVGLIHTLEQCLNRMQTVGLIHTLEQCLNRMQTVGLIHTLEQCLNRMQTVGLIHTLEQCLNRIQTVGLIHTLEQCLNRMQTVGLIHTLEQCLNRMQTVGLIHTLEQYLNRMQIRSCRPLRLQPRAAKDAGNVSWEEEVPTGHPRRALRPGTHLALPVCRQFPSEVRTAVPPGAPAGHAIAGGVPGPGGPGDASPPGGGGEPGPAAGAPPPREPPHHRRGNQSRTYSTEEGTGDNEGQRAVARGNGTDCAHQPPVDKCETIHVAIVCAGYNASRDVVTLVKSVLFHRRNPLHFHFITDSIAQHILASLFHTWMVPAVRVDFYDADELKSEVSWIPNKHYSGIYGLMKLVLTKTLPPDLQRVIVLDTDITFATDIAELWAVFHKFKGQQVLGLVENQSDWYLGNLWKNHRPWPALGRGFNTGVILLLLDRLRKLRWEQMWRLTAERELMSMLSTSLADQDIFNAVIKQNPFLVYQLSCFWNVQLSDHTRSEKCYKDVSDLKVIHWNSPKKLRVKNKHVEFFRNLYLTFLEYDGNLLRRELFGCPSETDHNSENLQKTLLELDEDDPCYEFRRERFTVHRTHLYFLHYEYEPAKDGTDVTLVAQLSMDRLQMLEAICKHWEGPISLALYLSDAEAQQFLRYAQGSEVLAGRGNVGYHIVYKEGQFYPVNLLRNVAMKQVNTPYVFLSDIDFLPMYGLYEYLRKSVLQLDMANTKKALVVPAFETLRYRLSYPKSKAELLSQLDMGTLFTFRYHVWTKGHAPTNFAKWRTATTAYRVQWEADFEPYVMVRRDSPEYDRRFVGFGWNKVAHVMELDAQEYEFVVLPNAYMIHMPHAPSFDITKFRSNKQYRVCLKTLKEEFQQNMSRRYGFAALKYMTAENNS
;
A
#
# COMPACT_ATOMS: atom_id res chain seq x y z
N MET A 1 10.57 -15.91 -38.87
CA MET A 1 11.74 -15.19 -38.34
C MET A 1 11.74 -15.29 -36.83
N GLN A 2 12.87 -15.66 -36.23
CA GLN A 2 13.12 -15.62 -34.79
C GLN A 2 14.45 -14.93 -34.55
N THR A 3 14.45 -13.80 -33.83
CA THR A 3 15.65 -12.99 -33.57
C THR A 3 15.54 -12.27 -32.22
N VAL A 4 16.70 -12.00 -31.63
CA VAL A 4 16.86 -11.12 -30.47
C VAL A 4 17.84 -10.02 -30.87
N GLY A 5 17.48 -8.75 -30.63
CA GLY A 5 18.23 -7.60 -31.13
C GLY A 5 17.58 -6.29 -30.68
N LEU A 6 18.35 -5.20 -30.61
CA LEU A 6 17.87 -3.96 -29.98
C LEU A 6 16.70 -3.32 -30.76
N ILE A 7 16.77 -3.33 -32.09
CA ILE A 7 15.72 -2.82 -32.98
C ILE A 7 15.47 -3.85 -34.07
N HIS A 8 14.20 -4.13 -34.37
CA HIS A 8 13.77 -4.97 -35.48
C HIS A 8 12.90 -4.16 -36.44
N THR A 9 13.47 -3.77 -37.58
CA THR A 9 12.72 -3.18 -38.70
C THR A 9 12.58 -4.23 -39.79
N LEU A 10 11.38 -4.39 -40.36
CA LEU A 10 11.11 -5.29 -41.46
C LEU A 10 9.98 -4.73 -42.35
N GLU A 11 9.96 -5.07 -43.63
CA GLU A 11 8.90 -4.66 -44.57
C GLU A 11 7.71 -5.64 -44.45
N GLN A 12 7.88 -6.90 -44.87
CA GLN A 12 6.81 -7.90 -44.89
C GLN A 12 7.16 -9.22 -44.17
N CYS A 13 6.23 -9.72 -43.37
CA CYS A 13 6.28 -11.05 -42.75
C CYS A 13 5.13 -11.95 -43.23
N LEU A 14 5.45 -12.91 -44.11
CA LEU A 14 4.47 -13.78 -44.77
C LEU A 14 3.79 -14.82 -43.87
N ASN A 15 4.40 -15.25 -42.74
CA ASN A 15 3.83 -16.34 -41.94
C ASN A 15 4.00 -16.18 -40.41
N ARG A 16 5.22 -16.30 -39.86
CA ARG A 16 5.44 -16.14 -38.41
C ARG A 16 6.66 -15.28 -38.06
N MET A 17 6.41 -14.23 -37.29
CA MET A 17 7.41 -13.39 -36.63
C MET A 17 7.39 -13.68 -35.12
N GLN A 18 8.55 -13.96 -34.54
CA GLN A 18 8.72 -14.14 -33.10
C GLN A 18 10.02 -13.46 -32.64
N THR A 19 9.96 -12.23 -32.14
CA THR A 19 11.16 -11.43 -31.87
C THR A 19 11.11 -10.78 -30.49
N VAL A 20 12.30 -10.60 -29.89
CA VAL A 20 12.46 -9.92 -28.60
C VAL A 20 13.48 -8.81 -28.76
N GLY A 21 13.07 -7.56 -28.52
CA GLY A 21 13.89 -6.38 -28.84
C GLY A 21 13.26 -5.09 -28.36
N LEU A 22 14.02 -4.01 -28.22
CA LEU A 22 13.52 -2.77 -27.60
C LEU A 22 12.45 -2.08 -28.48
N ILE A 23 12.66 -2.05 -29.80
CA ILE A 23 11.73 -1.44 -30.75
C ILE A 23 11.44 -2.42 -31.89
N HIS A 24 10.17 -2.55 -32.26
CA HIS A 24 9.72 -3.30 -33.43
C HIS A 24 8.98 -2.35 -34.38
N THR A 25 9.44 -2.27 -35.63
CA THR A 25 8.76 -1.54 -36.71
C THR A 25 8.53 -2.51 -37.86
N LEU A 26 7.27 -2.66 -38.30
CA LEU A 26 6.90 -3.52 -39.41
C LEU A 26 5.84 -2.83 -40.27
N GLU A 27 5.83 -3.04 -41.57
CA GLU A 27 4.72 -2.60 -42.42
C GLU A 27 3.62 -3.69 -42.39
N GLN A 28 3.89 -4.91 -42.90
CA GLN A 28 2.82 -5.92 -43.04
C GLN A 28 3.12 -7.30 -42.43
N CYS A 29 2.20 -7.82 -41.60
CA CYS A 29 2.20 -9.22 -41.14
C CYS A 29 0.96 -9.98 -41.61
N LEU A 30 1.15 -10.97 -42.50
CA LEU A 30 0.03 -11.69 -43.13
C LEU A 30 -0.67 -12.71 -42.22
N ASN A 31 0.02 -13.31 -41.23
CA ASN A 31 -0.54 -14.43 -40.48
C ASN A 31 -0.33 -14.36 -38.95
N ARG A 32 0.89 -14.50 -38.41
CA ARG A 32 1.10 -14.46 -36.94
C ARG A 32 2.32 -13.66 -36.49
N MET A 33 2.06 -12.55 -35.78
CA MET A 33 3.05 -11.79 -35.03
C MET A 33 3.03 -12.21 -33.55
N GLN A 34 4.21 -12.43 -32.96
CA GLN A 34 4.41 -12.71 -31.53
C GLN A 34 5.67 -12.02 -30.99
N THR A 35 5.59 -10.76 -30.55
CA THR A 35 6.78 -9.96 -30.18
C THR A 35 6.74 -9.46 -28.73
N VAL A 36 7.93 -9.27 -28.15
CA VAL A 36 8.10 -8.68 -26.80
C VAL A 36 9.13 -7.57 -26.87
N GLY A 37 8.75 -6.35 -26.49
CA GLY A 37 9.61 -5.17 -26.67
C GLY A 37 9.05 -3.90 -26.05
N LEU A 38 9.83 -2.82 -25.96
CA LEU A 38 9.34 -1.59 -25.33
C LEU A 38 8.33 -0.85 -26.21
N ILE A 39 8.60 -0.75 -27.52
CA ILE A 39 7.76 -0.04 -28.49
C ILE A 39 7.46 -0.96 -29.67
N HIS A 40 6.21 -0.96 -30.12
CA HIS A 40 5.76 -1.63 -31.34
C HIS A 40 5.04 -0.62 -32.24
N THR A 41 5.54 -0.42 -33.45
CA THR A 41 4.88 0.34 -34.53
C THR A 41 4.58 -0.61 -35.67
N LEU A 42 3.33 -0.70 -36.10
CA LEU A 42 2.93 -1.55 -37.22
C LEU A 42 1.92 -0.81 -38.12
N GLU A 43 1.99 -1.03 -39.43
CA GLU A 43 0.95 -0.58 -40.35
C GLU A 43 -0.21 -1.58 -40.35
N GLN A 44 0.00 -2.82 -40.81
CA GLN A 44 -1.10 -3.79 -41.03
C GLN A 44 -0.83 -5.22 -40.53
N CYS A 45 -1.77 -5.78 -39.75
CA CYS A 45 -1.83 -7.21 -39.42
C CYS A 45 -3.12 -7.88 -39.88
N LEU A 46 -3.02 -8.82 -40.83
CA LEU A 46 -4.20 -9.43 -41.45
C LEU A 46 -4.91 -10.47 -40.55
N ASN A 47 -4.19 -11.23 -39.72
CA ASN A 47 -4.77 -12.39 -39.02
C ASN A 47 -4.59 -12.41 -37.49
N ARG A 48 -3.39 -12.61 -36.94
CA ARG A 48 -3.20 -12.64 -35.47
C ARG A 48 -1.96 -11.91 -34.96
N MET A 49 -2.20 -10.83 -34.22
CA MET A 49 -1.20 -10.12 -33.41
C MET A 49 -1.23 -10.63 -31.96
N GLN A 50 -0.05 -10.85 -31.37
CA GLN A 50 0.14 -11.13 -29.96
C GLN A 50 1.41 -10.42 -29.44
N THR A 51 1.30 -9.24 -28.82
CA THR A 51 2.48 -8.45 -28.40
C THR A 51 2.46 -8.06 -26.93
N VAL A 52 3.65 -7.92 -26.33
CA VAL A 52 3.83 -7.44 -24.96
C VAL A 52 4.85 -6.30 -24.96
N GLY A 53 4.44 -5.10 -24.55
CA GLY A 53 5.30 -3.92 -24.63
C GLY A 53 4.73 -2.62 -24.13
N LEU A 54 5.58 -1.66 -23.75
CA LEU A 54 5.14 -0.42 -23.10
C LEU A 54 4.21 0.42 -23.99
N ILE A 55 4.55 0.57 -25.27
CA ILE A 55 3.77 1.35 -26.24
C ILE A 55 3.47 0.50 -27.48
N HIS A 56 2.23 0.55 -27.94
CA HIS A 56 1.79 -0.01 -29.22
C HIS A 56 1.12 1.08 -30.05
N THR A 57 1.62 1.30 -31.26
CA THR A 57 1.00 2.14 -32.29
C THR A 57 0.71 1.25 -33.49
N LEU A 58 -0.55 1.21 -33.95
CA LEU A 58 -0.97 0.41 -35.09
C LEU A 58 -1.94 1.19 -35.97
N GLU A 59 -1.88 1.01 -37.28
CA GLU A 59 -2.93 1.48 -38.18
C GLU A 59 -4.08 0.46 -38.23
N GLN A 60 -3.86 -0.75 -38.76
CA GLN A 60 -4.93 -1.69 -39.09
C GLN A 60 -4.72 -3.13 -38.56
N CYS A 61 -5.72 -3.69 -37.85
CA CYS A 61 -5.79 -5.13 -37.55
C CYS A 61 -7.12 -5.74 -38.00
N LEU A 62 -7.07 -6.61 -39.02
CA LEU A 62 -8.29 -7.11 -39.65
C LEU A 62 -9.02 -8.17 -38.80
N ASN A 63 -8.30 -9.12 -38.16
CA ASN A 63 -8.95 -10.28 -37.54
C ASN A 63 -8.80 -10.38 -36.01
N ARG A 64 -7.61 -10.62 -35.43
CA ARG A 64 -7.45 -10.72 -33.98
C ARG A 64 -6.19 -10.06 -33.40
N MET A 65 -6.40 -8.99 -32.64
CA MET A 65 -5.40 -8.36 -31.79
C MET A 65 -5.45 -8.93 -30.36
N GLN A 66 -4.27 -9.19 -29.76
CA GLN A 66 -4.11 -9.48 -28.34
C GLN A 66 -2.83 -8.80 -27.80
N THR A 67 -2.92 -7.66 -27.11
CA THR A 67 -1.74 -6.91 -26.63
C THR A 67 -1.77 -6.67 -25.12
N VAL A 68 -0.58 -6.55 -24.52
CA VAL A 68 -0.42 -6.13 -23.10
C VAL A 68 0.65 -5.04 -23.03
N GLY A 69 0.31 -3.88 -22.48
CA GLY A 69 1.19 -2.71 -22.49
C GLY A 69 0.78 -1.58 -21.56
N LEU A 70 1.41 -0.41 -21.69
CA LEU A 70 1.02 0.79 -20.94
C LEU A 70 0.14 1.71 -21.80
N ILE A 71 0.49 1.90 -23.07
CA ILE A 71 -0.22 2.79 -24.00
C ILE A 71 -0.52 2.01 -25.29
N HIS A 72 -1.75 2.13 -25.77
CA HIS A 72 -2.19 1.61 -27.06
C HIS A 72 -2.84 2.74 -27.86
N THR A 73 -2.28 3.03 -29.04
CA THR A 73 -2.87 3.92 -30.05
C THR A 73 -3.16 3.09 -31.28
N LEU A 74 -4.41 3.11 -31.76
CA LEU A 74 -4.83 2.34 -32.93
C LEU A 74 -5.77 3.19 -33.80
N GLU A 75 -5.70 3.04 -35.12
CA GLU A 75 -6.72 3.58 -36.01
C GLU A 75 -7.91 2.60 -36.11
N GLN A 76 -7.72 1.42 -36.71
CA GLN A 76 -8.82 0.52 -37.08
C GLN A 76 -8.63 -0.94 -36.65
N CYS A 77 -9.67 -1.53 -36.01
CA CYS A 77 -9.76 -2.98 -35.82
C CYS A 77 -11.12 -3.55 -36.23
N LEU A 78 -11.13 -4.39 -37.27
CA LEU A 78 -12.38 -4.83 -37.89
C LEU A 78 -13.11 -5.89 -37.04
N ASN A 79 -12.43 -6.95 -36.60
CA ASN A 79 -13.12 -8.12 -36.03
C ASN A 79 -13.00 -8.29 -34.49
N ARG A 80 -11.81 -8.56 -33.92
CA ARG A 80 -11.67 -8.72 -32.45
C ARG A 80 -10.39 -8.13 -31.85
N MET A 81 -10.58 -7.09 -31.04
CA MET A 81 -9.56 -6.53 -30.16
C MET A 81 -9.63 -7.14 -28.76
N GLN A 82 -8.48 -7.48 -28.18
CA GLN A 82 -8.33 -7.73 -26.74
C GLN A 82 -7.04 -7.08 -26.21
N THR A 83 -7.13 -6.04 -25.38
CA THR A 83 -5.92 -5.33 -24.88
C THR A 83 -5.96 -5.13 -23.37
N VAL A 84 -4.78 -5.05 -22.75
CA VAL A 84 -4.62 -4.69 -21.33
C VAL A 84 -3.55 -3.62 -21.22
N GLY A 85 -3.89 -2.42 -20.74
CA GLY A 85 -2.94 -1.34 -20.54
C GLY A 85 -3.52 -0.02 -20.03
N LEU A 86 -2.67 0.84 -19.48
CA LEU A 86 -3.10 2.04 -18.76
C LEU A 86 -3.92 3.01 -19.61
N ILE A 87 -3.53 3.25 -20.86
CA ILE A 87 -4.20 4.19 -21.77
C ILE A 87 -4.51 3.48 -23.10
N HIS A 88 -5.73 3.66 -23.59
CA HIS A 88 -6.16 3.26 -24.93
C HIS A 88 -6.75 4.46 -25.66
N THR A 89 -6.22 4.77 -26.84
CA THR A 89 -6.77 5.72 -27.80
C THR A 89 -7.06 4.95 -29.09
N LEU A 90 -8.30 5.02 -29.57
CA LEU A 90 -8.73 4.32 -30.78
C LEU A 90 -9.63 5.23 -31.63
N GLU A 91 -9.55 5.11 -32.95
CA GLU A 91 -10.52 5.73 -33.85
C GLU A 91 -11.74 4.83 -34.05
N GLN A 92 -11.59 3.65 -34.68
CA GLN A 92 -12.74 2.80 -35.05
C GLN A 92 -12.58 1.30 -34.70
N CYS A 93 -13.63 0.70 -34.12
CA CYS A 93 -13.76 -0.75 -34.01
C CYS A 93 -15.13 -1.26 -34.47
N LEU A 94 -15.16 -2.06 -35.53
CA LEU A 94 -16.41 -2.47 -36.16
C LEU A 94 -17.16 -3.52 -35.32
N ASN A 95 -16.52 -4.64 -34.96
CA ASN A 95 -17.24 -5.81 -34.45
C ASN A 95 -17.14 -6.04 -32.92
N ARG A 96 -15.97 -6.37 -32.36
CA ARG A 96 -15.85 -6.61 -30.89
C ARG A 96 -14.56 -6.10 -30.26
N MET A 97 -14.71 -5.11 -29.38
CA MET A 97 -13.68 -4.59 -28.49
C MET A 97 -13.76 -5.23 -27.09
N GLN A 98 -12.62 -5.61 -26.51
CA GLN A 98 -12.50 -5.96 -25.08
C GLN A 98 -11.20 -5.40 -24.48
N THR A 99 -11.26 -4.31 -23.70
CA THR A 99 -10.06 -3.67 -23.13
C THR A 99 -10.12 -3.58 -21.60
N VAL A 100 -8.96 -3.56 -20.94
CA VAL A 100 -8.82 -3.28 -19.50
C VAL A 100 -7.71 -2.26 -19.29
N GLY A 101 -8.01 -1.13 -18.64
CA GLY A 101 -7.08 -0.01 -18.51
C GLY A 101 -7.48 1.03 -17.47
N LEU A 102 -6.84 2.21 -17.53
CA LEU A 102 -7.19 3.37 -16.69
C LEU A 102 -7.98 4.42 -17.49
N ILE A 103 -7.57 4.71 -18.73
CA ILE A 103 -8.20 5.70 -19.60
C ILE A 103 -8.50 5.06 -20.96
N HIS A 104 -9.70 5.30 -21.47
CA HIS A 104 -10.14 4.91 -22.81
C HIS A 104 -10.72 6.13 -23.52
N THR A 105 -10.15 6.48 -24.67
CA THR A 105 -10.68 7.47 -25.60
C THR A 105 -10.99 6.76 -26.91
N LEU A 106 -12.23 6.85 -27.38
CA LEU A 106 -12.68 6.23 -28.62
C LEU A 106 -13.58 7.18 -29.41
N GLU A 107 -13.39 7.26 -30.72
CA GLU A 107 -14.38 7.90 -31.59
C GLU A 107 -15.59 6.97 -31.80
N GLN A 108 -15.41 5.83 -32.48
CA GLN A 108 -16.53 5.02 -33.00
C GLN A 108 -16.45 3.51 -32.68
N CYS A 109 -17.55 2.93 -32.20
CA CYS A 109 -17.75 1.48 -32.17
C CYS A 109 -19.11 1.05 -32.73
N LEU A 110 -19.12 0.23 -33.78
CA LEU A 110 -20.39 -0.10 -34.45
C LEU A 110 -21.19 -1.15 -33.67
N ASN A 111 -20.60 -2.30 -33.32
CA ASN A 111 -21.36 -3.46 -32.85
C ASN A 111 -21.27 -3.76 -31.33
N ARG A 112 -20.11 -4.12 -30.76
CA ARG A 112 -20.01 -4.44 -29.32
C ARG A 112 -18.71 -4.00 -28.64
N MET A 113 -18.86 -3.05 -27.71
CA MET A 113 -17.82 -2.62 -26.78
C MET A 113 -17.94 -3.34 -25.42
N GLN A 114 -16.80 -3.77 -24.84
CA GLN A 114 -16.71 -4.23 -23.45
C GLN A 114 -15.41 -3.75 -22.78
N THR A 115 -15.41 -2.60 -22.10
CA THR A 115 -14.20 -2.02 -21.49
C THR A 115 -14.29 -1.91 -19.96
N VAL A 116 -13.15 -1.90 -19.28
CA VAL A 116 -13.04 -1.64 -17.85
C VAL A 116 -11.91 -0.65 -17.60
N GLY A 117 -12.21 0.51 -17.01
CA GLY A 117 -11.19 1.51 -16.65
C GLY A 117 -11.75 2.79 -16.04
N LEU A 118 -10.89 3.58 -15.40
CA LEU A 118 -11.28 4.74 -14.59
C LEU A 118 -12.04 5.82 -15.39
N ILE A 119 -11.59 6.13 -16.60
CA ILE A 119 -12.20 7.16 -17.46
C ILE A 119 -12.50 6.57 -18.83
N HIS A 120 -13.70 6.86 -19.35
CA HIS A 120 -14.11 6.60 -20.71
C HIS A 120 -14.62 7.89 -21.36
N THR A 121 -14.04 8.25 -22.50
CA THR A 121 -14.55 9.28 -23.42
C THR A 121 -14.87 8.58 -24.73
N LEU A 122 -16.11 8.71 -25.20
CA LEU A 122 -16.62 8.03 -26.39
C LEU A 122 -17.49 8.97 -27.21
N GLU A 123 -17.24 9.12 -28.50
CA GLU A 123 -18.15 9.92 -29.33
C GLU A 123 -19.42 9.13 -29.66
N GLN A 124 -19.30 8.02 -30.40
CA GLN A 124 -20.45 7.30 -30.95
C GLN A 124 -20.38 5.78 -30.77
N CYS A 125 -21.49 5.16 -30.37
CA CYS A 125 -21.66 3.71 -30.50
C CYS A 125 -23.08 3.30 -30.87
N LEU A 126 -23.19 2.56 -31.98
CA LEU A 126 -24.48 2.30 -32.63
C LEU A 126 -25.29 1.22 -31.88
N ASN A 127 -24.68 0.04 -31.61
CA ASN A 127 -25.45 -1.13 -31.18
C ASN A 127 -25.37 -1.48 -29.67
N ARG A 128 -24.20 -1.83 -29.12
CA ARG A 128 -24.10 -2.24 -27.69
C ARG A 128 -22.83 -1.79 -26.95
N ILE A 129 -23.01 -0.91 -25.98
CA ILE A 129 -21.98 -0.48 -25.01
C ILE A 129 -22.10 -1.32 -23.71
N GLN A 130 -20.98 -1.82 -23.18
CA GLN A 130 -20.88 -2.36 -21.80
C GLN A 130 -19.56 -1.91 -21.12
N THR A 131 -19.55 -0.78 -20.42
CA THR A 131 -18.34 -0.25 -19.75
C THR A 131 -18.46 -0.22 -18.22
N VAL A 132 -17.33 -0.30 -17.52
CA VAL A 132 -17.25 -0.15 -16.07
C VAL A 132 -16.11 0.80 -15.71
N GLY A 133 -16.40 1.91 -15.01
CA GLY A 133 -15.43 2.96 -14.71
C GLY A 133 -15.84 3.95 -13.64
N LEU A 134 -15.13 5.09 -13.54
CA LEU A 134 -15.47 6.19 -12.63
C LEU A 134 -16.13 7.35 -13.38
N ILE A 135 -15.62 7.72 -14.56
CA ILE A 135 -16.18 8.81 -15.39
C ILE A 135 -16.49 8.26 -16.78
N HIS A 136 -17.66 8.61 -17.30
CA HIS A 136 -18.10 8.36 -18.67
C HIS A 136 -18.57 9.68 -19.29
N THR A 137 -17.91 10.11 -20.36
CA THR A 137 -18.38 11.19 -21.25
C THR A 137 -18.73 10.56 -22.58
N LEU A 138 -19.96 10.75 -23.04
CA LEU A 138 -20.49 10.10 -24.23
C LEU A 138 -21.35 11.07 -25.04
N GLU A 139 -21.13 11.22 -26.33
CA GLU A 139 -22.02 12.05 -27.14
C GLU A 139 -23.31 11.27 -27.48
N GLN A 140 -23.19 10.18 -28.26
CA GLN A 140 -24.35 9.50 -28.85
C GLN A 140 -24.34 7.97 -28.69
N CYS A 141 -25.49 7.41 -28.29
CA CYS A 141 -25.73 5.95 -28.36
C CYS A 141 -27.12 5.61 -28.90
N LEU A 142 -27.17 4.96 -30.07
CA LEU A 142 -28.44 4.71 -30.75
C LEU A 142 -29.25 3.61 -30.04
N ASN A 143 -28.70 2.41 -29.85
CA ASN A 143 -29.50 1.23 -29.51
C ASN A 143 -29.47 0.81 -28.02
N ARG A 144 -28.36 0.26 -27.47
CA ARG A 144 -28.34 -0.25 -26.09
C ARG A 144 -27.08 0.06 -25.28
N MET A 145 -27.23 0.93 -24.29
CA MET A 145 -26.19 1.32 -23.33
C MET A 145 -26.33 0.59 -22.00
N GLN A 146 -25.23 0.03 -21.48
CA GLN A 146 -25.14 -0.54 -20.12
C GLN A 146 -23.80 -0.15 -19.46
N THR A 147 -23.74 1.02 -18.81
CA THR A 147 -22.53 1.53 -18.16
C THR A 147 -22.66 1.54 -16.63
N VAL A 148 -21.55 1.39 -15.92
CA VAL A 148 -21.47 1.51 -14.46
C VAL A 148 -20.33 2.45 -14.10
N GLY A 149 -20.65 3.62 -13.52
CA GLY A 149 -19.63 4.57 -13.08
C GLY A 149 -20.18 5.80 -12.38
N LEU A 150 -19.30 6.58 -11.76
CA LEU A 150 -19.73 7.63 -10.84
C LEU A 150 -20.31 8.88 -11.54
N ILE A 151 -19.72 9.29 -12.65
CA ILE A 151 -20.15 10.44 -13.44
C ILE A 151 -20.50 9.95 -14.85
N HIS A 152 -21.66 10.36 -15.35
CA HIS A 152 -22.10 10.21 -16.73
C HIS A 152 -22.49 11.59 -17.26
N THR A 153 -21.81 12.05 -18.31
CA THR A 153 -22.24 13.18 -19.14
C THR A 153 -22.59 12.62 -20.50
N LEU A 154 -23.83 12.83 -20.94
CA LEU A 154 -24.41 12.21 -22.13
C LEU A 154 -25.24 13.24 -22.92
N GLU A 155 -25.07 13.35 -24.23
CA GLU A 155 -25.90 14.26 -25.02
C GLU A 155 -27.21 13.59 -25.46
N GLN A 156 -27.11 12.48 -26.20
CA GLN A 156 -28.27 11.75 -26.74
C GLN A 156 -28.23 10.23 -26.57
N CYS A 157 -29.40 9.63 -26.32
CA CYS A 157 -29.61 8.20 -26.49
C CYS A 157 -31.03 7.90 -26.98
N LEU A 158 -31.16 7.06 -28.02
CA LEU A 158 -32.46 6.90 -28.71
C LEU A 158 -33.34 5.78 -28.14
N ASN A 159 -32.78 4.59 -27.83
CA ASN A 159 -33.60 3.38 -27.64
C ASN A 159 -33.63 2.81 -26.20
N ARG A 160 -32.52 2.30 -25.63
CA ARG A 160 -32.48 1.76 -24.25
C ARG A 160 -31.20 2.07 -23.48
N MET A 161 -31.36 2.80 -22.36
CA MET A 161 -30.27 3.21 -21.47
C MET A 161 -30.41 2.55 -20.08
N GLN A 162 -29.35 1.90 -19.59
CA GLN A 162 -29.26 1.41 -18.21
C GLN A 162 -27.91 1.81 -17.60
N THR A 163 -27.88 2.91 -16.85
CA THR A 163 -26.69 3.47 -16.21
C THR A 163 -26.80 3.36 -14.67
N VAL A 164 -25.66 3.34 -13.97
CA VAL A 164 -25.60 3.33 -12.50
C VAL A 164 -24.51 4.30 -12.02
N GLY A 165 -24.87 5.41 -11.36
CA GLY A 165 -23.93 6.48 -11.00
C GLY A 165 -24.50 7.66 -10.17
N LEU A 166 -23.65 8.61 -9.77
CA LEU A 166 -24.08 9.86 -9.10
C LEU A 166 -24.57 10.88 -10.12
N ILE A 167 -23.62 11.46 -10.85
CA ILE A 167 -23.90 12.59 -11.72
C ILE A 167 -24.38 12.02 -13.04
N HIS A 168 -25.53 12.50 -13.48
CA HIS A 168 -26.07 12.26 -14.81
C HIS A 168 -26.44 13.62 -15.38
N THR A 169 -25.67 14.07 -16.36
CA THR A 169 -25.95 15.26 -17.17
C THR A 169 -26.48 14.75 -18.51
N LEU A 170 -27.68 15.17 -18.90
CA LEU A 170 -28.37 14.66 -20.08
C LEU A 170 -29.23 15.75 -20.74
N GLU A 171 -29.11 15.90 -22.05
CA GLU A 171 -29.89 16.90 -22.80
C GLU A 171 -31.16 16.33 -23.43
N GLN A 172 -31.10 15.19 -24.14
CA GLN A 172 -32.28 14.66 -24.87
C GLN A 172 -32.46 13.13 -24.76
N TYR A 173 -33.72 12.69 -24.76
CA TYR A 173 -34.08 11.26 -24.69
C TYR A 173 -35.49 10.95 -25.25
N LEU A 174 -35.68 9.77 -25.85
CA LEU A 174 -36.89 9.44 -26.64
C LEU A 174 -37.74 8.22 -26.23
N ASN A 175 -37.21 7.15 -25.59
CA ASN A 175 -37.93 5.86 -25.44
C ASN A 175 -38.02 5.28 -24.00
N ARG A 176 -37.10 4.40 -23.56
CA ARG A 176 -37.09 3.79 -22.21
C ARG A 176 -35.73 3.93 -21.49
N MET A 177 -35.67 4.89 -20.58
CA MET A 177 -34.53 5.16 -19.70
C MET A 177 -34.64 4.41 -18.36
N GLN A 178 -33.51 3.99 -17.78
CA GLN A 178 -33.47 3.39 -16.44
C GLN A 178 -32.17 3.77 -15.69
N ILE A 179 -32.09 5.02 -15.24
CA ILE A 179 -31.00 5.56 -14.41
C ILE A 179 -31.14 5.10 -12.94
N ARG A 180 -30.02 4.97 -12.22
CA ARG A 180 -29.98 4.82 -10.76
C ARG A 180 -29.19 5.98 -10.12
N SER A 181 -29.93 6.91 -9.49
CA SER A 181 -29.55 8.23 -8.92
C SER A 181 -28.58 8.27 -7.72
N CYS A 182 -28.31 9.50 -7.20
CA CYS A 182 -27.59 9.83 -5.94
C CYS A 182 -27.81 11.26 -5.37
N ARG A 183 -27.80 11.44 -4.01
CA ARG A 183 -27.91 12.75 -3.27
C ARG A 183 -27.41 12.70 -1.78
N PRO A 184 -26.60 13.67 -1.28
CA PRO A 184 -26.53 14.08 0.15
C PRO A 184 -26.60 15.62 0.37
N LEU A 185 -26.93 16.17 1.57
CA LEU A 185 -27.13 17.64 1.73
C LEU A 185 -26.85 18.34 3.11
N ARG A 186 -26.31 19.56 2.98
CA ARG A 186 -26.34 20.87 3.74
C ARG A 186 -25.79 21.17 5.17
N LEU A 187 -25.04 22.30 5.21
CA LEU A 187 -24.83 23.42 6.16
C LEU A 187 -23.85 24.42 5.43
N GLN A 188 -23.78 25.77 5.51
CA GLN A 188 -24.38 26.91 6.27
C GLN A 188 -23.77 27.25 7.66
N PRO A 189 -23.66 28.54 8.11
CA PRO A 189 -23.78 29.86 7.42
C PRO A 189 -22.71 30.95 7.80
N ARG A 190 -22.69 32.11 7.11
CA ARG A 190 -22.29 33.43 7.66
C ARG A 190 -22.84 34.61 6.82
N ALA A 191 -22.77 35.84 7.34
CA ALA A 191 -23.59 36.99 6.92
C ALA A 191 -22.82 38.15 6.24
N ALA A 192 -23.56 39.09 5.67
CA ALA A 192 -23.08 40.38 5.14
C ALA A 192 -24.02 41.53 5.57
N LYS A 193 -23.51 42.76 5.57
CA LYS A 193 -24.26 44.03 5.62
C LYS A 193 -24.29 44.65 4.20
N ASP A 194 -24.91 45.80 3.86
CA ASP A 194 -25.49 46.95 4.59
C ASP A 194 -26.71 47.53 3.82
N ALA A 195 -27.53 48.34 4.49
CA ALA A 195 -28.59 49.25 3.97
C ALA A 195 -29.76 48.65 3.12
N GLY A 196 -31.02 49.10 3.23
CA GLY A 196 -31.63 50.13 4.09
C GLY A 196 -33.18 50.06 4.04
N ASN A 197 -33.89 51.03 4.64
CA ASN A 197 -35.37 51.12 4.74
C ASN A 197 -36.09 50.92 3.38
N VAL A 198 -37.32 50.38 3.29
CA VAL A 198 -38.61 50.98 3.74
C VAL A 198 -39.66 49.90 4.16
N SER A 199 -40.83 50.33 4.64
CA SER A 199 -41.87 49.68 5.46
C SER A 199 -42.87 48.71 4.80
N TRP A 200 -43.57 47.94 5.67
CA TRP A 200 -44.96 47.39 5.68
C TRP A 200 -45.77 47.30 4.36
N GLU A 201 -46.61 46.29 4.07
CA GLU A 201 -47.76 45.76 4.86
C GLU A 201 -48.08 44.27 4.59
N GLU A 202 -49.12 43.72 5.24
CA GLU A 202 -49.69 42.37 5.00
C GLU A 202 -50.89 42.41 4.02
N GLU A 203 -51.08 41.39 3.17
CA GLU A 203 -52.43 40.90 2.82
C GLU A 203 -52.43 39.48 2.23
N VAL A 204 -53.61 38.82 2.22
CA VAL A 204 -53.82 37.41 1.81
C VAL A 204 -55.14 37.27 0.99
N PRO A 205 -55.58 36.08 0.53
CA PRO A 205 -55.52 35.67 -0.87
C PRO A 205 -56.84 35.71 -1.67
N THR A 206 -56.76 35.77 -3.00
CA THR A 206 -57.82 35.29 -3.93
C THR A 206 -57.23 34.75 -5.25
N GLY A 207 -57.98 33.94 -6.01
CA GLY A 207 -57.74 33.76 -7.46
C GLY A 207 -57.43 32.35 -7.99
N HIS A 208 -58.47 31.55 -8.23
CA HIS A 208 -58.54 30.34 -9.08
C HIS A 208 -59.96 30.34 -9.73
N PRO A 209 -60.29 29.62 -10.84
CA PRO A 209 -59.69 28.35 -11.30
C PRO A 209 -59.64 28.12 -12.85
N ARG A 210 -59.29 26.88 -13.26
CA ARG A 210 -59.47 26.23 -14.60
C ARG A 210 -58.47 26.67 -15.71
N ARG A 211 -58.05 25.82 -16.66
CA ARG A 211 -58.42 24.40 -16.94
C ARG A 211 -57.16 23.54 -17.25
N ALA A 212 -57.34 22.27 -17.62
CA ALA A 212 -56.44 21.20 -17.17
C ALA A 212 -56.52 19.89 -18.01
N LEU A 213 -55.40 19.16 -18.14
CA LEU A 213 -55.30 17.80 -18.72
C LEU A 213 -54.24 16.94 -17.98
N ARG A 214 -54.23 15.61 -18.21
CA ARG A 214 -53.48 14.55 -17.48
C ARG A 214 -52.51 13.79 -18.44
N PRO A 215 -51.82 12.66 -18.11
CA PRO A 215 -51.54 11.94 -16.82
C PRO A 215 -50.06 11.50 -16.61
N GLY A 216 -49.69 10.76 -15.53
CA GLY A 216 -48.40 10.01 -15.47
C GLY A 216 -47.87 9.51 -14.11
N THR A 217 -47.76 8.19 -13.93
CA THR A 217 -47.46 7.39 -12.70
C THR A 217 -46.01 7.30 -12.14
N HIS A 218 -45.87 7.31 -10.80
CA HIS A 218 -45.02 6.47 -9.89
C HIS A 218 -43.46 6.24 -10.02
N LEU A 219 -42.82 6.15 -8.82
CA LEU A 219 -41.70 5.26 -8.36
C LEU A 219 -40.18 5.67 -8.35
N ALA A 220 -39.60 5.63 -7.13
CA ALA A 220 -38.26 5.11 -6.71
C ALA A 220 -36.94 5.96 -6.64
N LEU A 221 -36.00 5.48 -5.79
CA LEU A 221 -34.66 5.99 -5.30
C LEU A 221 -33.48 5.11 -5.86
N PRO A 222 -32.12 5.25 -5.59
CA PRO A 222 -31.32 5.49 -4.33
C PRO A 222 -29.98 6.33 -4.47
N VAL A 223 -28.84 6.12 -3.71
CA VAL A 223 -27.68 7.10 -3.60
C VAL A 223 -26.16 6.74 -3.26
N CYS A 224 -25.23 7.61 -3.76
CA CYS A 224 -23.93 8.27 -3.30
C CYS A 224 -22.43 7.88 -3.71
N ARG A 225 -21.59 8.84 -4.24
CA ARG A 225 -20.07 9.05 -4.05
C ARG A 225 -19.53 10.50 -4.41
N GLN A 226 -18.21 10.77 -4.63
CA GLN A 226 -17.51 12.12 -4.56
C GLN A 226 -16.46 12.50 -5.69
N PHE A 227 -16.09 13.81 -5.79
CA PHE A 227 -14.77 14.49 -6.15
C PHE A 227 -14.06 14.23 -7.53
N PRO A 228 -13.10 15.07 -8.08
CA PRO A 228 -11.90 15.70 -7.47
C PRO A 228 -11.55 17.19 -7.85
N SER A 229 -10.34 17.52 -8.36
CA SER A 229 -9.48 18.65 -7.89
C SER A 229 -8.66 19.49 -8.93
N GLU A 230 -7.89 20.47 -8.39
CA GLU A 230 -6.87 21.39 -8.98
C GLU A 230 -7.38 22.64 -9.75
N VAL A 231 -6.90 23.90 -9.61
CA VAL A 231 -5.77 24.62 -8.92
C VAL A 231 -4.53 25.00 -9.77
N ARG A 232 -4.14 26.30 -9.74
CA ARG A 232 -2.79 26.85 -10.05
C ARG A 232 -2.49 28.13 -9.23
N THR A 233 -1.21 28.51 -9.17
CA THR A 233 -0.55 29.44 -8.22
C THR A 233 -0.75 30.94 -8.44
N ALA A 234 -0.73 31.71 -7.33
CA ALA A 234 -0.36 33.13 -7.28
C ALA A 234 0.43 33.44 -5.97
N VAL A 235 1.18 34.55 -5.94
CA VAL A 235 2.11 34.93 -4.85
C VAL A 235 1.55 36.15 -4.07
N PRO A 236 1.70 36.24 -2.72
CA PRO A 236 0.94 37.20 -1.91
C PRO A 236 1.68 38.53 -1.59
N PRO A 237 0.93 39.60 -1.25
CA PRO A 237 1.45 40.79 -0.59
C PRO A 237 0.90 41.01 0.84
N GLY A 238 1.75 41.55 1.73
CA GLY A 238 1.39 42.55 2.76
C GLY A 238 0.56 42.14 3.98
N ALA A 239 1.13 42.35 5.17
CA ALA A 239 0.39 42.46 6.44
C ALA A 239 0.66 43.84 7.11
N PRO A 240 -0.31 44.45 7.80
CA PRO A 240 -0.11 45.65 8.61
C PRO A 240 0.35 45.32 10.05
N ALA A 241 0.82 46.32 10.80
CA ALA A 241 1.63 46.16 12.02
C ALA A 241 1.08 46.88 13.26
N GLY A 242 1.74 46.71 14.42
CA GLY A 242 1.50 47.47 15.64
C GLY A 242 2.69 47.47 16.62
N HIS A 243 3.40 48.61 16.68
CA HIS A 243 4.27 49.20 17.74
C HIS A 243 5.24 48.32 18.59
N ALA A 244 6.44 48.76 19.02
CA ALA A 244 7.37 49.89 18.76
C ALA A 244 8.68 49.58 19.59
N ILE A 245 9.70 50.43 19.89
CA ILE A 245 10.02 51.87 19.73
C ILE A 245 11.58 52.02 19.62
N ALA A 246 12.08 52.97 18.81
CA ALA A 246 13.46 53.55 18.79
C ALA A 246 14.69 52.62 18.54
N GLY A 247 15.78 53.08 17.90
CA GLY A 247 16.04 54.35 17.17
C GLY A 247 17.52 54.51 16.77
N GLY A 248 17.82 55.26 15.69
CA GLY A 248 19.20 55.59 15.24
C GLY A 248 19.40 55.62 13.71
N VAL A 249 20.13 56.63 13.20
CA VAL A 249 20.28 57.06 11.76
C VAL A 249 21.60 57.89 11.65
N PRO A 250 22.33 58.09 10.51
CA PRO A 250 22.14 57.70 9.08
C PRO A 250 23.31 56.91 8.42
N GLY A 251 23.21 56.65 7.10
CA GLY A 251 24.32 56.30 6.17
C GLY A 251 24.93 57.56 5.51
N PRO A 252 25.24 57.63 4.17
CA PRO A 252 25.10 56.63 3.09
C PRO A 252 26.34 56.53 2.13
N GLY A 253 26.25 55.79 1.01
CA GLY A 253 27.26 55.79 -0.07
C GLY A 253 26.91 54.89 -1.28
N GLY A 254 27.26 55.29 -2.51
CA GLY A 254 26.73 54.77 -3.78
C GLY A 254 27.74 54.20 -4.82
N PRO A 255 27.35 54.04 -6.11
CA PRO A 255 27.82 52.93 -6.97
C PRO A 255 28.36 53.30 -8.38
N GLY A 256 28.78 52.29 -9.17
CA GLY A 256 28.56 52.25 -10.64
C GLY A 256 29.76 52.06 -11.60
N ASP A 257 29.59 51.10 -12.53
CA ASP A 257 29.99 51.00 -13.97
C ASP A 257 31.36 51.46 -14.54
N ALA A 258 31.97 50.59 -15.38
CA ALA A 258 32.52 50.88 -16.73
C ALA A 258 33.14 49.63 -17.44
N SER A 259 33.38 49.70 -18.77
CA SER A 259 33.95 48.64 -19.67
C SER A 259 34.84 49.30 -20.78
N PRO A 260 35.39 48.64 -21.83
CA PRO A 260 35.57 47.18 -22.08
C PRO A 260 37.03 46.60 -22.27
N PRO A 261 37.85 46.87 -23.32
CA PRO A 261 37.84 46.16 -24.62
C PRO A 261 39.14 45.44 -25.10
N GLY A 262 39.01 44.50 -26.07
CA GLY A 262 40.08 44.00 -26.97
C GLY A 262 40.64 42.58 -26.66
N GLY A 263 41.06 41.74 -27.63
CA GLY A 263 40.93 41.81 -29.10
C GLY A 263 41.76 40.72 -29.85
N GLY A 264 41.24 40.18 -30.98
CA GLY A 264 41.90 39.19 -31.87
C GLY A 264 41.83 37.71 -31.40
N GLY A 265 41.92 36.68 -32.26
CA GLY A 265 42.00 36.61 -33.73
C GLY A 265 41.97 35.14 -34.24
N GLU A 266 41.61 34.89 -35.50
CA GLU A 266 41.44 33.55 -36.12
C GLU A 266 42.58 33.24 -37.14
N PRO A 267 42.86 31.96 -37.54
CA PRO A 267 42.15 31.35 -38.68
C PRO A 267 42.01 29.79 -38.71
N GLY A 268 41.26 29.26 -39.68
CA GLY A 268 41.21 27.83 -40.08
C GLY A 268 42.28 27.41 -41.12
N PRO A 269 42.07 26.45 -42.07
CA PRO A 269 40.79 25.81 -42.50
C PRO A 269 40.82 24.28 -42.87
N ALA A 270 39.65 23.72 -43.25
CA ALA A 270 39.34 22.73 -44.33
C ALA A 270 40.17 21.41 -44.55
N ALA A 271 39.69 20.33 -45.22
CA ALA A 271 38.37 19.73 -45.53
C ALA A 271 38.59 18.37 -46.28
N GLY A 272 37.57 17.49 -46.45
CA GLY A 272 37.63 16.41 -47.48
C GLY A 272 36.74 15.15 -47.31
N ALA A 273 35.86 14.88 -48.29
CA ALA A 273 35.07 13.64 -48.55
C ALA A 273 34.31 13.81 -49.92
N PRO A 274 33.53 12.85 -50.50
CA PRO A 274 33.38 11.40 -50.21
C PRO A 274 33.64 10.40 -51.40
N PRO A 275 32.68 9.75 -52.14
CA PRO A 275 32.71 8.27 -52.41
C PRO A 275 32.44 7.92 -53.91
N PRO A 276 31.64 6.91 -54.35
CA PRO A 276 31.29 5.53 -53.90
C PRO A 276 31.48 4.45 -55.02
N ARG A 277 31.02 3.18 -54.82
CA ARG A 277 30.46 2.29 -55.89
C ARG A 277 29.66 1.07 -55.36
N GLU A 278 28.89 0.43 -56.24
CA GLU A 278 27.74 -0.46 -55.93
C GLU A 278 27.72 -1.79 -56.76
N PRO A 279 26.75 -2.73 -56.56
CA PRO A 279 26.82 -4.15 -57.01
C PRO A 279 26.11 -4.45 -58.36
N PRO A 280 25.88 -5.74 -58.70
CA PRO A 280 24.52 -6.12 -59.18
C PRO A 280 23.98 -7.55 -58.84
N HIS A 281 22.72 -7.57 -58.34
CA HIS A 281 21.53 -8.39 -58.69
C HIS A 281 21.49 -9.93 -58.97
N HIS A 282 20.57 -10.57 -58.22
CA HIS A 282 19.48 -11.51 -58.60
C HIS A 282 19.67 -12.80 -59.46
N ARG A 283 19.16 -13.95 -58.96
CA ARG A 283 17.86 -14.64 -59.30
C ARG A 283 17.76 -15.99 -58.56
N ARG A 284 16.71 -16.27 -57.75
CA ARG A 284 15.34 -16.80 -58.04
C ARG A 284 15.27 -18.32 -58.36
N GLY A 285 14.48 -19.07 -57.56
CA GLY A 285 14.06 -20.46 -57.82
C GLY A 285 14.37 -21.44 -56.68
N ASN A 286 13.48 -22.37 -56.28
CA ASN A 286 12.14 -22.28 -55.66
C ASN A 286 11.56 -23.73 -55.56
N GLN A 287 10.76 -24.04 -54.52
CA GLN A 287 10.03 -25.32 -54.30
C GLN A 287 10.84 -26.62 -54.04
N SER A 288 10.31 -27.70 -53.44
CA SER A 288 9.34 -27.86 -52.32
C SER A 288 9.16 -29.36 -51.93
N ARG A 289 8.71 -29.64 -50.68
CA ARG A 289 8.15 -30.92 -50.16
C ARG A 289 9.18 -32.08 -49.98
N THR A 290 8.99 -33.12 -49.14
CA THR A 290 7.81 -33.55 -48.34
C THR A 290 8.19 -34.23 -47.00
N TYR A 291 7.17 -34.41 -46.14
CA TYR A 291 7.10 -35.13 -44.84
C TYR A 291 7.81 -36.49 -44.66
N SER A 292 8.23 -36.77 -43.41
CA SER A 292 7.89 -37.95 -42.54
C SER A 292 8.65 -37.77 -41.19
N THR A 293 8.03 -37.62 -40.00
CA THR A 293 7.52 -38.66 -39.06
C THR A 293 8.57 -39.74 -38.75
N GLU A 294 9.08 -39.90 -37.51
CA GLU A 294 8.40 -40.50 -36.35
C GLU A 294 9.05 -40.19 -34.97
N GLU A 295 8.61 -40.86 -33.91
CA GLU A 295 9.01 -40.70 -32.50
C GLU A 295 10.21 -41.60 -32.11
N GLY A 296 10.86 -41.36 -30.95
CA GLY A 296 11.93 -42.23 -30.46
C GLY A 296 12.50 -41.82 -29.10
N THR A 297 12.21 -42.62 -28.07
CA THR A 297 12.84 -42.53 -26.72
C THR A 297 14.19 -43.24 -26.69
N GLY A 298 15.14 -42.78 -25.86
CA GLY A 298 16.34 -43.54 -25.55
C GLY A 298 17.33 -42.83 -24.64
N ASP A 299 17.45 -43.29 -23.40
CA ASP A 299 18.60 -42.99 -22.54
C ASP A 299 19.85 -43.75 -23.05
N ASN A 300 21.03 -43.13 -22.95
CA ASN A 300 22.23 -43.84 -22.51
C ASN A 300 23.39 -42.91 -22.12
N GLU A 301 24.33 -43.47 -21.37
CA GLU A 301 25.48 -42.75 -20.79
C GLU A 301 26.67 -42.60 -21.75
N GLY A 302 27.54 -41.63 -21.44
CA GLY A 302 28.97 -41.90 -21.38
C GLY A 302 29.79 -41.98 -22.68
N GLN A 303 30.07 -40.83 -23.30
CA GLN A 303 31.30 -40.67 -24.10
C GLN A 303 32.07 -39.38 -23.77
N ARG A 304 33.32 -39.53 -23.32
CA ARG A 304 34.28 -38.43 -23.11
C ARG A 304 34.88 -38.00 -24.45
N ALA A 305 34.41 -36.89 -25.02
CA ALA A 305 35.06 -36.23 -26.15
C ALA A 305 35.92 -35.05 -25.69
N VAL A 306 37.25 -35.12 -25.88
CA VAL A 306 38.17 -34.02 -25.53
C VAL A 306 38.20 -32.99 -26.65
N ALA A 307 37.35 -31.97 -26.55
CA ALA A 307 37.32 -30.84 -27.48
C ALA A 307 38.22 -29.69 -26.98
N ARG A 308 39.41 -29.53 -27.55
CA ARG A 308 40.22 -28.31 -27.38
C ARG A 308 39.60 -27.18 -28.20
N GLY A 309 38.83 -26.31 -27.56
CA GLY A 309 38.34 -25.05 -28.14
C GLY A 309 38.92 -23.83 -27.43
N ASN A 310 39.54 -22.91 -28.17
CA ASN A 310 39.94 -21.60 -27.64
C ASN A 310 38.70 -20.70 -27.46
N GLY A 311 37.97 -20.89 -26.36
CA GLY A 311 36.95 -19.96 -25.89
C GLY A 311 37.57 -18.81 -25.08
N THR A 312 37.06 -17.60 -25.26
CA THR A 312 37.42 -16.44 -24.42
C THR A 312 37.03 -16.68 -22.97
N ASP A 313 37.93 -16.38 -22.03
CA ASP A 313 37.78 -16.65 -20.59
C ASP A 313 36.73 -15.75 -19.90
N CYS A 314 35.46 -16.05 -20.16
CA CYS A 314 34.35 -15.62 -19.31
C CYS A 314 34.28 -16.52 -18.08
N ALA A 315 35.22 -16.33 -17.14
CA ALA A 315 35.35 -17.14 -15.93
C ALA A 315 34.01 -17.30 -15.18
N HIS A 316 33.39 -18.47 -15.32
CA HIS A 316 32.16 -18.81 -14.63
C HIS A 316 32.42 -18.77 -13.12
N GLN A 317 31.67 -17.90 -12.42
CA GLN A 317 31.75 -17.80 -10.97
C GLN A 317 31.27 -19.15 -10.37
N PRO A 318 31.92 -19.66 -9.31
CA PRO A 318 31.40 -20.85 -8.64
C PRO A 318 29.98 -20.53 -8.15
N PRO A 319 28.98 -21.36 -8.51
CA PRO A 319 27.61 -21.12 -8.09
C PRO A 319 27.52 -21.21 -6.56
N VAL A 320 26.64 -20.41 -5.97
CA VAL A 320 26.22 -20.61 -4.57
C VAL A 320 25.43 -21.91 -4.52
N ASP A 321 25.74 -22.80 -3.56
CA ASP A 321 24.99 -24.04 -3.43
C ASP A 321 23.52 -23.75 -3.13
N LYS A 322 22.61 -24.47 -3.77
CA LYS A 322 21.15 -24.18 -3.78
C LYS A 322 20.55 -23.98 -2.38
N CYS A 323 21.06 -24.72 -1.40
CA CYS A 323 20.60 -24.69 -0.01
C CYS A 323 21.62 -24.07 0.96
N GLU A 324 22.65 -23.38 0.47
CA GLU A 324 23.47 -22.50 1.31
C GLU A 324 22.61 -21.32 1.76
N THR A 325 22.59 -21.03 3.07
CA THR A 325 21.86 -19.90 3.63
C THR A 325 22.65 -18.61 3.45
N ILE A 326 22.02 -17.60 2.84
CA ILE A 326 22.61 -16.28 2.67
C ILE A 326 22.26 -15.42 3.89
N HIS A 327 23.29 -14.99 4.62
CA HIS A 327 23.15 -14.17 5.81
C HIS A 327 23.18 -12.67 5.46
N VAL A 328 22.17 -11.93 5.94
CA VAL A 328 21.96 -10.51 5.65
C VAL A 328 21.76 -9.75 6.96
N ALA A 329 22.63 -8.80 7.27
CA ALA A 329 22.53 -7.93 8.46
C ALA A 329 21.96 -6.56 8.08
N ILE A 330 21.01 -6.06 8.88
CA ILE A 330 20.34 -4.77 8.65
C ILE A 330 20.19 -4.06 10.00
N VAL A 331 20.55 -2.77 10.07
CA VAL A 331 20.23 -1.91 11.22
C VAL A 331 18.88 -1.25 10.94
N CYS A 332 17.90 -1.44 11.83
CA CYS A 332 16.53 -0.97 11.61
C CYS A 332 15.93 -0.52 12.95
N ALA A 333 15.62 0.77 13.11
CA ALA A 333 15.15 1.32 14.38
C ALA A 333 13.96 2.27 14.19
N GLY A 334 12.98 2.19 15.08
CA GLY A 334 11.76 2.98 15.08
C GLY A 334 10.77 2.68 13.94
N TYR A 335 9.62 3.34 14.01
CA TYR A 335 8.46 3.11 13.14
C TYR A 335 8.75 3.27 11.64
N ASN A 336 9.54 4.29 11.26
CA ASN A 336 9.80 4.59 9.85
C ASN A 336 10.71 3.55 9.19
N ALA A 337 11.84 3.19 9.82
CA ALA A 337 12.73 2.19 9.26
C ALA A 337 12.04 0.83 9.15
N SER A 338 11.24 0.46 10.17
CA SER A 338 10.47 -0.80 10.22
C SER A 338 9.48 -0.94 9.05
N ARG A 339 8.93 0.17 8.56
CA ARG A 339 8.06 0.21 7.38
C ARG A 339 8.85 0.23 6.08
N ASP A 340 9.87 1.07 6.00
CA ASP A 340 10.59 1.31 4.75
C ASP A 340 11.40 0.06 4.32
N VAL A 341 11.97 -0.67 5.31
CA VAL A 341 12.72 -1.92 5.09
C VAL A 341 11.90 -3.06 4.48
N VAL A 342 10.56 -3.01 4.57
CA VAL A 342 9.68 -4.00 3.93
C VAL A 342 9.84 -3.98 2.41
N THR A 343 10.13 -2.81 1.82
CA THR A 343 10.36 -2.67 0.37
C THR A 343 11.66 -3.34 -0.06
N LEU A 344 12.73 -3.17 0.73
CA LEU A 344 13.99 -3.90 0.55
C LEU A 344 13.75 -5.41 0.62
N VAL A 345 13.14 -5.88 1.72
CA VAL A 345 12.88 -7.31 1.96
C VAL A 345 12.08 -7.92 0.81
N LYS A 346 10.99 -7.26 0.34
CA LYS A 346 10.25 -7.71 -0.85
C LYS A 346 11.12 -7.84 -2.09
N SER A 347 11.98 -6.85 -2.38
CA SER A 347 12.85 -6.89 -3.57
C SER A 347 13.85 -8.05 -3.52
N VAL A 348 14.41 -8.37 -2.35
CA VAL A 348 15.29 -9.53 -2.16
C VAL A 348 14.51 -10.84 -2.26
N LEU A 349 13.35 -10.93 -1.58
CA LEU A 349 12.49 -12.13 -1.59
C LEU A 349 11.88 -12.46 -2.96
N PHE A 350 11.72 -11.48 -3.84
CA PHE A 350 11.23 -11.67 -5.20
C PHE A 350 12.29 -12.28 -6.14
N HIS A 351 13.57 -11.98 -5.91
CA HIS A 351 14.67 -12.44 -6.78
C HIS A 351 15.45 -13.65 -6.23
N ARG A 352 15.33 -14.00 -4.94
CA ARG A 352 16.09 -15.07 -4.28
C ARG A 352 15.96 -16.44 -4.95
N ARG A 353 17.03 -17.25 -4.86
CA ARG A 353 17.02 -18.70 -5.14
C ARG A 353 17.54 -19.56 -3.99
N ASN A 354 17.92 -18.93 -2.88
CA ASN A 354 18.54 -19.52 -1.70
C ASN A 354 17.73 -19.22 -0.42
N PRO A 355 17.83 -20.07 0.62
CA PRO A 355 17.40 -19.72 1.97
C PRO A 355 18.06 -18.42 2.46
N LEU A 356 17.34 -17.61 3.22
CA LEU A 356 17.84 -16.33 3.77
C LEU A 356 17.78 -16.33 5.29
N HIS A 357 18.80 -15.75 5.92
CA HIS A 357 18.78 -15.41 7.35
C HIS A 357 18.99 -13.90 7.51
N PHE A 358 17.95 -13.19 7.95
CA PHE A 358 18.05 -11.78 8.30
C PHE A 358 18.45 -11.61 9.77
N HIS A 359 19.49 -10.82 10.01
CA HIS A 359 19.95 -10.41 11.34
C HIS A 359 19.62 -8.93 11.51
N PHE A 360 18.59 -8.60 12.30
CA PHE A 360 18.17 -7.21 12.50
C PHE A 360 18.72 -6.66 13.82
N ILE A 361 19.44 -5.54 13.74
CA ILE A 361 19.87 -4.77 14.90
C ILE A 361 18.81 -3.69 15.13
N THR A 362 18.08 -3.79 16.23
CA THR A 362 16.78 -3.12 16.43
C THR A 362 16.66 -2.46 17.78
N ASP A 363 15.93 -1.34 17.84
CA ASP A 363 15.29 -0.93 19.09
C ASP A 363 14.04 -1.77 19.37
N SER A 364 13.55 -1.71 20.60
CA SER A 364 12.37 -2.48 21.06
C SER A 364 11.11 -2.21 20.21
N ILE A 365 10.99 -1.00 19.65
CA ILE A 365 9.92 -0.63 18.70
C ILE A 365 10.05 -1.44 17.40
N ALA A 366 11.21 -1.40 16.74
CA ALA A 366 11.42 -2.11 15.50
C ALA A 366 11.38 -3.63 15.69
N GLN A 367 11.90 -4.15 16.80
CA GLN A 367 11.82 -5.56 17.15
C GLN A 367 10.37 -6.04 17.24
N HIS A 368 9.51 -5.32 17.98
CA HIS A 368 8.09 -5.68 18.14
C HIS A 368 7.33 -5.67 16.80
N ILE A 369 7.56 -4.64 15.98
CA ILE A 369 6.93 -4.51 14.65
C ILE A 369 7.40 -5.62 13.70
N LEU A 370 8.71 -5.83 13.59
CA LEU A 370 9.30 -6.76 12.63
C LEU A 370 9.11 -8.22 13.06
N ALA A 371 9.17 -8.55 14.35
CA ALA A 371 8.87 -9.90 14.84
C ALA A 371 7.41 -10.27 14.54
N SER A 372 6.45 -9.39 14.84
CA SER A 372 5.04 -9.57 14.45
C SER A 372 4.89 -9.69 12.94
N LEU A 373 5.58 -8.85 12.16
CA LEU A 373 5.50 -8.87 10.71
C LEU A 373 6.01 -10.19 10.14
N PHE A 374 7.25 -10.61 10.43
CA PHE A 374 7.83 -11.83 9.86
C PHE A 374 7.13 -13.11 10.34
N HIS A 375 6.78 -13.20 11.63
CA HIS A 375 6.02 -14.35 12.16
C HIS A 375 4.67 -14.48 11.45
N THR A 376 3.93 -13.37 11.25
CA THR A 376 2.67 -13.42 10.50
C THR A 376 2.85 -13.46 8.98
N TRP A 377 4.03 -13.12 8.44
CA TRP A 377 4.33 -13.24 7.02
C TRP A 377 4.53 -14.70 6.62
N MET A 378 5.15 -15.53 7.48
CA MET A 378 5.35 -16.98 7.23
C MET A 378 6.00 -17.28 5.86
N VAL A 379 7.12 -16.61 5.55
CA VAL A 379 7.83 -16.79 4.28
C VAL A 379 8.71 -18.06 4.34
N PRO A 380 8.50 -19.07 3.48
CA PRO A 380 9.31 -20.30 3.53
C PRO A 380 10.79 -20.02 3.29
N ALA A 381 11.66 -20.79 3.98
CA ALA A 381 13.11 -20.65 3.95
C ALA A 381 13.62 -19.22 4.25
N VAL A 382 12.99 -18.55 5.23
CA VAL A 382 13.48 -17.29 5.81
C VAL A 382 13.55 -17.44 7.33
N ARG A 383 14.74 -17.24 7.90
CA ARG A 383 14.95 -17.09 9.35
C ARG A 383 15.20 -15.61 9.68
N VAL A 384 14.80 -15.20 10.88
CA VAL A 384 15.00 -13.83 11.37
C VAL A 384 15.43 -13.86 12.84
N ASP A 385 16.63 -13.34 13.12
CA ASP A 385 17.15 -13.16 14.48
C ASP A 385 17.26 -11.65 14.78
N PHE A 386 16.92 -11.26 16.02
CA PHE A 386 16.93 -9.87 16.48
C PHE A 386 18.02 -9.64 17.53
N TYR A 387 18.62 -8.45 17.51
CA TYR A 387 19.75 -8.06 18.36
C TYR A 387 19.47 -6.64 18.90
N ASP A 388 19.46 -6.46 20.23
CA ASP A 388 19.05 -5.20 20.85
C ASP A 388 20.10 -4.10 20.64
N ALA A 389 19.67 -2.99 20.05
CA ALA A 389 20.50 -1.81 19.81
C ALA A 389 20.80 -1.00 21.09
N ASP A 390 19.99 -1.14 22.14
CA ASP A 390 20.21 -0.46 23.42
C ASP A 390 21.32 -1.14 24.25
N GLU A 391 21.48 -2.46 24.17
CA GLU A 391 22.66 -3.18 24.74
C GLU A 391 23.97 -2.73 24.06
N LEU A 392 23.93 -2.49 22.75
CA LEU A 392 25.07 -2.09 21.93
C LEU A 392 25.39 -0.58 22.02
N LYS A 393 24.49 0.22 22.61
CA LYS A 393 24.52 1.69 22.59
C LYS A 393 25.82 2.26 23.15
N SER A 394 26.31 1.72 24.27
CA SER A 394 27.53 2.18 24.95
C SER A 394 28.80 2.00 24.13
N GLU A 395 28.80 1.08 23.16
CA GLU A 395 29.96 0.79 22.30
C GLU A 395 30.28 1.94 21.34
N VAL A 396 29.27 2.74 20.97
CA VAL A 396 29.35 3.79 19.94
C VAL A 396 28.83 5.17 20.39
N SER A 397 28.13 5.28 21.53
CA SER A 397 27.55 6.55 22.01
C SER A 397 28.55 7.65 22.34
N TRP A 398 29.83 7.30 22.51
CA TRP A 398 30.93 8.24 22.74
C TRP A 398 31.39 8.97 21.46
N ILE A 399 30.95 8.52 20.28
CA ILE A 399 31.31 9.10 18.98
C ILE A 399 30.34 10.26 18.67
N PRO A 400 30.78 11.53 18.62
CA PRO A 400 29.90 12.64 18.26
C PRO A 400 29.50 12.53 16.78
N ASN A 401 28.19 12.48 16.50
CA ASN A 401 27.67 12.23 15.16
C ASN A 401 26.62 13.27 14.74
N LYS A 402 26.68 13.72 13.48
CA LYS A 402 25.74 14.66 12.85
C LYS A 402 24.80 14.01 11.82
N HIS A 403 24.93 12.71 11.57
CA HIS A 403 24.10 12.01 10.60
C HIS A 403 22.64 11.89 11.06
N TYR A 404 21.69 11.97 10.11
CA TYR A 404 20.25 12.01 10.41
C TYR A 404 19.71 10.72 11.07
N SER A 405 20.34 9.57 10.84
CA SER A 405 20.03 8.30 11.52
C SER A 405 20.51 8.24 12.98
N GLY A 406 21.11 9.30 13.51
CA GLY A 406 21.60 9.38 14.89
C GLY A 406 22.60 8.28 15.23
N ILE A 407 22.48 7.71 16.43
CA ILE A 407 23.37 6.66 16.93
C ILE A 407 23.26 5.34 16.14
N TYR A 408 22.09 5.03 15.57
CA TYR A 408 21.89 3.81 14.78
C TYR A 408 22.75 3.78 13.52
N GLY A 409 23.09 4.95 12.96
CA GLY A 409 24.03 5.07 11.84
C GLY A 409 25.49 4.66 12.16
N LEU A 410 25.82 4.37 13.42
CA LEU A 410 27.12 3.86 13.86
C LEU A 410 27.12 2.34 14.09
N MET A 411 25.96 1.69 14.17
CA MET A 411 25.83 0.30 14.64
C MET A 411 26.46 -0.74 13.71
N LYS A 412 26.73 -0.42 12.43
CA LYS A 412 27.47 -1.33 11.54
C LYS A 412 28.92 -1.58 12.00
N LEU A 413 29.48 -0.71 12.85
CA LEU A 413 30.83 -0.85 13.40
C LEU A 413 30.97 -2.04 14.37
N VAL A 414 29.90 -2.40 15.09
CA VAL A 414 29.92 -3.43 16.15
C VAL A 414 29.49 -4.83 15.69
N LEU A 415 29.10 -5.01 14.42
CA LEU A 415 28.58 -6.27 13.88
C LEU A 415 29.48 -7.49 14.11
N THR A 416 30.81 -7.32 14.21
CA THR A 416 31.74 -8.42 14.52
C THR A 416 31.60 -8.96 15.95
N LYS A 417 31.05 -8.15 16.87
CA LYS A 417 30.76 -8.46 18.28
C LYS A 417 29.29 -8.85 18.47
N THR A 418 28.37 -8.20 17.74
CA THR A 418 26.92 -8.47 17.79
C THR A 418 26.51 -9.80 17.17
N LEU A 419 27.02 -10.12 15.97
CA LEU A 419 26.58 -11.30 15.22
C LEU A 419 27.22 -12.60 15.74
N PRO A 420 26.59 -13.78 15.55
CA PRO A 420 27.04 -15.04 16.13
C PRO A 420 28.53 -15.35 15.87
N PRO A 421 29.27 -15.90 16.85
CA PRO A 421 30.74 -16.01 16.81
C PRO A 421 31.25 -16.98 15.74
N ASP A 422 30.42 -17.96 15.39
CA ASP A 422 30.57 -18.97 14.34
C ASP A 422 30.24 -18.45 12.94
N LEU A 423 29.35 -17.45 12.81
CA LEU A 423 28.98 -16.86 11.52
C LEU A 423 30.21 -16.23 10.85
N GLN A 424 30.60 -16.77 9.69
CA GLN A 424 31.87 -16.42 9.03
C GLN A 424 31.76 -15.22 8.08
N ARG A 425 30.64 -15.08 7.37
CA ARG A 425 30.43 -14.05 6.34
C ARG A 425 28.99 -13.53 6.33
N VAL A 426 28.80 -12.23 6.03
CA VAL A 426 27.48 -11.57 6.02
C VAL A 426 27.43 -10.41 5.00
N ILE A 427 26.28 -10.20 4.38
CA ILE A 427 25.99 -9.00 3.59
C ILE A 427 25.32 -7.97 4.52
N VAL A 428 25.84 -6.75 4.62
CA VAL A 428 25.20 -5.66 5.36
C VAL A 428 24.51 -4.71 4.38
N LEU A 429 23.25 -4.36 4.67
CA LEU A 429 22.43 -3.49 3.81
C LEU A 429 21.82 -2.33 4.61
N ASP A 430 21.75 -1.14 4.00
CA ASP A 430 20.88 -0.05 4.49
C ASP A 430 19.40 -0.31 4.11
N THR A 431 18.46 0.24 4.89
CA THR A 431 17.02 -0.07 4.75
C THR A 431 16.36 0.49 3.49
N ASP A 432 17.03 1.43 2.79
CA ASP A 432 16.57 2.12 1.58
C ASP A 432 17.28 1.63 0.31
N ILE A 433 17.67 0.35 0.34
CA ILE A 433 18.18 -0.42 -0.80
C ILE A 433 17.02 -1.06 -1.60
N THR A 434 17.20 -1.29 -2.90
CA THR A 434 16.27 -2.04 -3.76
C THR A 434 17.06 -2.96 -4.70
N PHE A 435 16.78 -4.26 -4.66
CA PHE A 435 17.40 -5.26 -5.54
C PHE A 435 16.65 -5.36 -6.89
N ALA A 436 17.41 -5.64 -7.95
CA ALA A 436 16.92 -5.96 -9.29
C ALA A 436 17.41 -7.35 -9.77
N THR A 437 18.00 -8.13 -8.87
CA THR A 437 18.76 -9.35 -9.16
C THR A 437 18.84 -10.26 -7.95
N ASP A 438 19.22 -11.53 -8.14
CA ASP A 438 19.36 -12.49 -7.04
C ASP A 438 20.55 -12.10 -6.13
N ILE A 439 20.29 -12.06 -4.82
CA ILE A 439 21.31 -11.76 -3.81
C ILE A 439 22.42 -12.83 -3.75
N ALA A 440 22.15 -14.05 -4.26
CA ALA A 440 23.17 -15.09 -4.45
C ALA A 440 24.33 -14.64 -5.37
N GLU A 441 24.07 -13.81 -6.38
CA GLU A 441 25.12 -13.26 -7.24
C GLU A 441 26.08 -12.33 -6.48
N LEU A 442 25.59 -11.63 -5.45
CA LEU A 442 26.40 -10.78 -4.57
C LEU A 442 27.16 -11.61 -3.54
N TRP A 443 26.52 -12.64 -2.97
CA TRP A 443 27.14 -13.59 -2.05
C TRP A 443 28.33 -14.33 -2.68
N ALA A 444 28.21 -14.72 -3.96
CA ALA A 444 29.29 -15.36 -4.73
C ALA A 444 30.57 -14.50 -4.83
N VAL A 445 30.47 -13.17 -4.67
CA VAL A 445 31.62 -12.25 -4.75
C VAL A 445 32.62 -12.46 -3.60
N PHE A 446 32.22 -13.05 -2.47
CA PHE A 446 33.17 -13.43 -1.40
C PHE A 446 34.30 -14.35 -1.90
N HIS A 447 34.04 -15.21 -2.88
CA HIS A 447 35.05 -16.10 -3.47
C HIS A 447 36.10 -15.36 -4.32
N LYS A 448 35.91 -14.05 -4.59
CA LYS A 448 36.86 -13.21 -5.32
C LYS A 448 37.86 -12.48 -4.41
N PHE A 449 37.67 -12.52 -3.09
CA PHE A 449 38.56 -11.86 -2.13
C PHE A 449 39.89 -12.61 -2.06
N LYS A 450 41.00 -11.87 -2.15
CA LYS A 450 42.37 -12.44 -2.16
C LYS A 450 43.23 -11.82 -1.07
N GLY A 451 44.20 -12.59 -0.57
CA GLY A 451 45.11 -12.16 0.49
C GLY A 451 44.36 -11.70 1.75
N GLN A 452 44.67 -10.47 2.20
CA GLN A 452 44.13 -9.86 3.41
C GLN A 452 42.78 -9.13 3.23
N GLN A 453 42.13 -9.26 2.08
CA GLN A 453 40.81 -8.66 1.86
C GLN A 453 39.75 -9.27 2.79
N VAL A 454 38.96 -8.40 3.42
CA VAL A 454 37.94 -8.71 4.44
C VAL A 454 36.69 -7.84 4.36
N LEU A 455 36.76 -6.69 3.67
CA LEU A 455 35.64 -5.80 3.37
C LEU A 455 35.39 -5.80 1.86
N GLY A 456 34.14 -5.96 1.41
CA GLY A 456 33.74 -5.67 0.03
C GLY A 456 32.83 -4.46 -0.01
N LEU A 457 33.23 -3.41 -0.73
CA LEU A 457 32.55 -2.11 -0.75
C LEU A 457 32.57 -1.47 -2.14
N VAL A 458 31.54 -0.69 -2.47
CA VAL A 458 31.47 0.11 -3.71
C VAL A 458 32.04 1.52 -3.46
N GLU A 459 32.78 2.08 -4.43
CA GLU A 459 33.24 3.48 -4.36
C GLU A 459 32.04 4.43 -4.17
N ASN A 460 32.17 5.40 -3.26
CA ASN A 460 31.18 6.45 -3.08
C ASN A 460 31.11 7.29 -4.38
N GLN A 461 29.93 7.37 -4.98
CA GLN A 461 29.73 7.93 -6.32
C GLN A 461 29.66 9.47 -6.33
N SER A 462 30.02 10.13 -5.23
CA SER A 462 30.10 11.59 -5.11
C SER A 462 31.53 12.03 -4.80
N ASP A 463 31.91 13.25 -5.17
CA ASP A 463 33.24 13.79 -4.85
C ASP A 463 33.34 14.32 -3.38
N TRP A 464 32.53 13.77 -2.46
CA TRP A 464 32.46 14.13 -1.01
C TRP A 464 33.82 14.04 -0.34
N TYR A 465 34.43 12.85 -0.30
CA TYR A 465 35.71 12.65 0.37
C TYR A 465 36.91 13.28 -0.36
N LEU A 466 36.70 13.91 -1.52
CA LEU A 466 37.71 14.74 -2.18
C LEU A 466 37.69 16.20 -1.69
N GLY A 467 36.72 16.61 -0.86
CA GLY A 467 36.60 17.98 -0.35
C GLY A 467 36.08 19.00 -1.36
N ASN A 468 35.77 18.59 -2.59
CA ASN A 468 35.52 19.50 -3.72
C ASN A 468 34.06 19.97 -3.87
N LEU A 469 33.14 19.55 -3.00
CA LEU A 469 31.70 19.85 -3.15
C LEU A 469 31.31 21.29 -2.79
N TRP A 470 31.98 21.93 -1.81
CA TRP A 470 31.74 23.34 -1.45
C TRP A 470 32.97 23.95 -0.78
N LYS A 471 33.04 25.29 -0.78
CA LYS A 471 34.11 26.04 -0.07
C LYS A 471 34.12 25.65 1.41
N ASN A 472 35.30 25.37 1.94
CA ASN A 472 35.54 24.91 3.31
C ASN A 472 34.98 23.50 3.64
N HIS A 473 34.66 22.66 2.66
CA HIS A 473 34.37 21.24 2.96
C HIS A 473 35.65 20.52 3.40
N ARG A 474 35.69 20.10 4.67
CA ARG A 474 36.73 19.21 5.22
C ARG A 474 36.10 17.82 5.49
N PRO A 475 36.25 16.84 4.60
CA PRO A 475 35.77 15.48 4.83
C PRO A 475 36.71 14.71 5.77
N TRP A 476 36.22 13.56 6.27
CA TRP A 476 37.06 12.58 6.96
C TRP A 476 38.07 11.91 5.99
N PRO A 477 39.16 11.29 6.49
CA PRO A 477 40.15 10.65 5.63
C PRO A 477 39.57 9.48 4.83
N ALA A 478 39.87 9.41 3.53
CA ALA A 478 39.45 8.30 2.68
C ALA A 478 40.46 7.97 1.57
N LEU A 479 40.30 6.79 0.96
CA LEU A 479 41.00 6.36 -0.24
C LEU A 479 40.20 6.75 -1.50
N GLY A 480 40.77 7.58 -2.39
CA GLY A 480 40.03 8.06 -3.57
C GLY A 480 38.79 8.86 -3.18
N ARG A 481 37.63 8.55 -3.78
CA ARG A 481 36.32 9.09 -3.36
C ARG A 481 35.79 8.48 -2.06
N GLY A 482 36.52 7.55 -1.43
CA GLY A 482 36.00 6.71 -0.37
C GLY A 482 34.97 5.70 -0.87
N PHE A 483 34.33 5.02 0.07
CA PHE A 483 33.39 3.92 -0.13
C PHE A 483 32.06 4.21 0.56
N ASN A 484 30.95 3.67 0.03
CA ASN A 484 29.63 3.79 0.65
C ASN A 484 29.22 2.52 1.42
N THR A 485 28.72 2.69 2.65
CA THR A 485 28.40 1.63 3.62
C THR A 485 26.97 1.06 3.51
N GLY A 486 26.21 1.37 2.46
CA GLY A 486 24.86 0.82 2.27
C GLY A 486 24.79 -0.57 1.63
N VAL A 487 25.91 -1.05 1.08
CA VAL A 487 26.10 -2.45 0.71
C VAL A 487 27.53 -2.83 1.09
N ILE A 488 27.67 -3.71 2.09
CA ILE A 488 28.96 -4.18 2.60
C ILE A 488 29.00 -5.70 2.56
N LEU A 489 30.11 -6.28 2.11
CA LEU A 489 30.45 -7.69 2.33
C LEU A 489 31.46 -7.79 3.47
N LEU A 490 31.14 -8.48 4.56
CA LEU A 490 32.03 -8.66 5.71
C LEU A 490 32.48 -10.12 5.84
N LEU A 491 33.79 -10.37 5.88
CA LEU A 491 34.36 -11.63 6.38
C LEU A 491 34.58 -11.53 7.89
N LEU A 492 33.52 -11.80 8.66
CA LEU A 492 33.46 -11.66 10.11
C LEU A 492 34.55 -12.47 10.84
N ASP A 493 34.83 -13.71 10.40
CA ASP A 493 35.86 -14.55 11.02
C ASP A 493 37.25 -13.90 10.94
N ARG A 494 37.58 -13.29 9.79
CA ARG A 494 38.84 -12.58 9.56
C ARG A 494 38.88 -11.22 10.25
N LEU A 495 37.77 -10.49 10.27
CA LEU A 495 37.65 -9.21 10.98
C LEU A 495 37.81 -9.39 12.49
N ARG A 496 37.26 -10.46 13.08
CA ARG A 496 37.49 -10.86 14.48
C ARG A 496 38.97 -11.17 14.73
N LYS A 497 39.62 -11.97 13.88
CA LYS A 497 41.06 -12.28 13.95
C LYS A 497 41.96 -11.03 13.84
N LEU A 498 41.58 -10.06 13.00
CA LEU A 498 42.25 -8.77 12.82
C LEU A 498 41.94 -7.74 13.92
N ARG A 499 41.12 -8.09 14.93
CA ARG A 499 40.63 -7.18 15.98
C ARG A 499 39.99 -5.91 15.42
N TRP A 500 39.08 -6.06 14.47
CA TRP A 500 38.34 -4.97 13.83
C TRP A 500 37.84 -3.90 14.80
N GLU A 501 37.29 -4.31 15.95
CA GLU A 501 36.82 -3.38 17.00
C GLU A 501 37.92 -2.45 17.51
N GLN A 502 39.09 -3.00 17.86
CA GLN A 502 40.25 -2.22 18.29
C GLN A 502 40.75 -1.29 17.17
N MET A 503 40.72 -1.77 15.92
CA MET A 503 41.19 -1.02 14.74
C MET A 503 40.33 0.20 14.43
N TRP A 504 38.99 0.07 14.48
CA TRP A 504 38.10 1.20 14.23
C TRP A 504 38.01 2.15 15.42
N ARG A 505 38.01 1.66 16.67
CA ARG A 505 38.02 2.52 17.88
C ARG A 505 39.21 3.48 17.88
N LEU A 506 40.44 2.95 17.78
CA LEU A 506 41.67 3.74 17.75
C LEU A 506 41.72 4.73 16.56
N THR A 507 41.13 4.35 15.42
CA THR A 507 41.02 5.25 14.26
C THR A 507 40.04 6.40 14.54
N ALA A 508 38.86 6.10 15.07
CA ALA A 508 37.84 7.10 15.39
C ALA A 508 38.33 8.08 16.47
N GLU A 509 38.95 7.58 17.54
CA GLU A 509 39.59 8.40 18.58
C GLU A 509 40.59 9.39 18.00
N ARG A 510 41.50 8.92 17.12
CA ARG A 510 42.52 9.79 16.51
C ARG A 510 41.92 10.84 15.57
N GLU A 511 40.99 10.47 14.69
CA GLU A 511 40.42 11.43 13.74
C GLU A 511 39.52 12.46 14.44
N LEU A 512 38.79 12.07 15.49
CA LEU A 512 37.93 12.97 16.26
C LEU A 512 38.69 14.14 16.90
N MET A 513 39.97 13.96 17.28
CA MET A 513 40.84 15.06 17.74
C MET A 513 40.96 16.21 16.73
N SER A 514 40.72 15.97 15.43
CA SER A 514 40.83 16.98 14.38
C SER A 514 39.51 17.27 13.64
N MET A 515 38.57 16.33 13.64
CA MET A 515 37.30 16.39 12.92
C MET A 515 36.10 16.72 13.80
N LEU A 516 36.22 16.58 15.13
CA LEU A 516 35.21 16.82 16.18
C LEU A 516 33.93 15.95 16.12
N SER A 517 33.55 15.43 14.96
CA SER A 517 32.33 14.61 14.77
C SER A 517 32.33 13.85 13.45
N THR A 518 31.68 12.69 13.38
CA THR A 518 31.28 12.08 12.10
C THR A 518 30.13 12.86 11.45
N SER A 519 30.13 12.92 10.12
CA SER A 519 29.07 13.52 9.31
C SER A 519 28.22 12.46 8.62
N LEU A 520 28.85 11.38 8.16
CA LEU A 520 28.22 10.21 7.52
C LEU A 520 28.34 8.94 8.39
N ALA A 521 28.37 9.13 9.72
CA ALA A 521 28.36 8.09 10.75
C ALA A 521 29.39 6.96 10.50
N ASP A 522 28.95 5.70 10.39
CA ASP A 522 29.84 4.54 10.15
C ASP A 522 30.78 4.74 8.94
N GLN A 523 30.29 5.39 7.89
CA GLN A 523 30.98 5.52 6.60
C GLN A 523 32.28 6.30 6.74
N ASP A 524 32.30 7.34 7.57
CA ASP A 524 33.49 8.15 7.83
C ASP A 524 34.60 7.32 8.53
N ILE A 525 34.21 6.47 9.49
CA ILE A 525 35.14 5.63 10.25
C ILE A 525 35.63 4.44 9.41
N PHE A 526 34.75 3.77 8.65
CA PHE A 526 35.14 2.75 7.68
C PHE A 526 36.16 3.30 6.67
N ASN A 527 35.91 4.50 6.12
CA ASN A 527 36.84 5.14 5.17
C ASN A 527 38.19 5.51 5.80
N ALA A 528 38.20 6.03 7.03
CA ALA A 528 39.43 6.34 7.73
C ALA A 528 40.27 5.07 7.99
N VAL A 529 39.65 3.95 8.39
CA VAL A 529 40.34 2.67 8.57
C VAL A 529 40.91 2.14 7.25
N ILE A 530 40.12 2.17 6.17
CA ILE A 530 40.56 1.74 4.82
C ILE A 530 41.68 2.64 4.27
N LYS A 531 41.69 3.94 4.57
CA LYS A 531 42.77 4.86 4.17
C LYS A 531 44.13 4.45 4.74
N GLN A 532 44.17 3.89 5.95
CA GLN A 532 45.38 3.37 6.57
C GLN A 532 45.70 1.93 6.13
N ASN A 533 44.65 1.14 5.84
CA ASN A 533 44.76 -0.30 5.56
C ASN A 533 44.13 -0.66 4.19
N PRO A 534 44.63 -0.11 3.06
CA PRO A 534 43.96 -0.22 1.76
C PRO A 534 43.92 -1.66 1.19
N PHE A 535 44.74 -2.56 1.73
CA PHE A 535 44.75 -3.99 1.39
C PHE A 535 43.55 -4.78 1.98
N LEU A 536 42.78 -4.21 2.91
CA LEU A 536 41.61 -4.86 3.51
C LEU A 536 40.37 -4.84 2.61
N VAL A 537 40.32 -3.97 1.59
CA VAL A 537 39.13 -3.77 0.76
C VAL A 537 39.21 -4.48 -0.60
N TYR A 538 38.13 -5.18 -0.95
CA TYR A 538 37.79 -5.59 -2.30
C TYR A 538 36.81 -4.56 -2.89
N GLN A 539 37.23 -3.85 -3.93
CA GLN A 539 36.37 -2.86 -4.57
C GLN A 539 35.31 -3.55 -5.43
N LEU A 540 34.05 -3.45 -5.00
CA LEU A 540 32.88 -3.95 -5.73
C LEU A 540 32.59 -3.08 -6.96
N SER A 541 32.19 -3.72 -8.05
CA SER A 541 31.68 -3.04 -9.25
C SER A 541 30.43 -2.22 -8.91
N CYS A 542 30.35 -0.97 -9.37
CA CYS A 542 29.44 0.00 -8.75
C CYS A 542 27.94 -0.18 -9.08
N PHE A 543 27.58 -1.11 -9.97
CA PHE A 543 26.20 -1.59 -10.13
C PHE A 543 25.66 -2.39 -8.92
N TRP A 544 26.53 -2.82 -8.00
CA TRP A 544 26.15 -3.44 -6.72
C TRP A 544 25.72 -2.44 -5.65
N ASN A 545 25.78 -1.13 -5.91
CA ASN A 545 25.31 -0.07 -5.01
C ASN A 545 25.20 1.24 -5.83
N VAL A 546 24.19 1.34 -6.70
CA VAL A 546 23.95 2.54 -7.53
C VAL A 546 23.32 3.63 -6.66
N GLN A 547 24.11 4.64 -6.31
CA GLN A 547 23.77 5.64 -5.30
C GLN A 547 23.00 6.80 -5.91
N LEU A 548 21.83 7.12 -5.37
CA LEU A 548 20.94 8.16 -5.88
C LEU A 548 20.89 9.36 -4.94
N SER A 549 21.76 10.35 -5.20
CA SER A 549 21.87 11.60 -4.45
C SER A 549 22.15 12.80 -5.36
N ASP A 550 21.92 14.02 -4.88
CA ASP A 550 21.93 15.26 -5.69
C ASP A 550 23.28 15.56 -6.37
N HIS A 551 24.36 14.88 -5.97
CA HIS A 551 25.71 15.03 -6.51
C HIS A 551 26.35 13.68 -6.90
N THR A 552 25.56 12.62 -7.12
CA THR A 552 26.12 11.31 -7.54
C THR A 552 26.40 11.23 -9.03
N ARG A 553 27.43 10.45 -9.37
CA ARG A 553 27.88 10.15 -10.73
C ARG A 553 27.37 8.77 -11.17
N SER A 554 26.24 8.33 -10.61
CA SER A 554 25.65 6.99 -10.76
C SER A 554 25.40 6.59 -12.21
N GLU A 555 25.12 7.55 -13.09
CA GLU A 555 24.96 7.34 -14.55
C GLU A 555 26.23 6.81 -15.25
N LYS A 556 27.36 6.68 -14.54
CA LYS A 556 28.58 6.03 -15.01
C LYS A 556 28.72 4.56 -14.61
N CYS A 557 27.82 4.03 -13.79
CA CYS A 557 27.90 2.67 -13.23
C CYS A 557 27.14 1.60 -14.02
N TYR A 558 26.36 2.02 -15.01
CA TYR A 558 25.57 1.18 -15.92
C TYR A 558 25.53 1.86 -17.29
N LYS A 559 25.54 1.08 -18.37
CA LYS A 559 25.25 1.57 -19.72
C LYS A 559 23.77 1.40 -20.02
N ASP A 560 23.26 0.21 -19.72
CA ASP A 560 21.89 -0.21 -19.96
C ASP A 560 21.22 -0.68 -18.66
N VAL A 561 19.89 -0.72 -18.67
CA VAL A 561 19.06 -1.12 -17.51
C VAL A 561 19.37 -2.54 -17.04
N SER A 562 19.84 -3.42 -17.94
CA SER A 562 20.27 -4.79 -17.64
C SER A 562 21.53 -4.89 -16.76
N ASP A 563 22.34 -3.83 -16.68
CA ASP A 563 23.56 -3.82 -15.86
C ASP A 563 23.23 -3.59 -14.37
N LEU A 564 22.03 -3.08 -14.06
CA LEU A 564 21.61 -2.70 -12.72
C LEU A 564 21.37 -3.94 -11.84
N LYS A 565 22.03 -3.99 -10.69
CA LYS A 565 21.84 -5.08 -9.71
C LYS A 565 21.21 -4.59 -8.41
N VAL A 566 21.68 -3.45 -7.89
CA VAL A 566 21.20 -2.87 -6.63
C VAL A 566 21.15 -1.33 -6.72
N ILE A 567 20.01 -0.76 -6.35
CA ILE A 567 19.74 0.68 -6.30
C ILE A 567 19.73 1.12 -4.83
N HIS A 568 20.30 2.28 -4.52
CA HIS A 568 20.41 2.82 -3.16
C HIS A 568 19.88 4.26 -3.09
N TRP A 569 18.80 4.47 -2.33
CA TRP A 569 18.10 5.75 -2.23
C TRP A 569 18.72 6.72 -1.19
N ASN A 570 20.05 6.76 -1.11
CA ASN A 570 20.80 7.38 -0.02
C ASN A 570 20.58 8.91 0.19
N SER A 571 19.93 9.61 -0.73
CA SER A 571 19.50 10.99 -0.51
C SER A 571 18.45 11.13 0.60
N PRO A 572 18.52 12.18 1.45
CA PRO A 572 17.39 12.59 2.30
C PRO A 572 16.10 12.91 1.50
N LYS A 573 16.21 13.20 0.20
CA LYS A 573 15.06 13.42 -0.69
C LYS A 573 14.41 12.11 -1.20
N LYS A 574 15.03 10.96 -0.92
CA LYS A 574 14.63 9.61 -1.38
C LYS A 574 14.24 9.64 -2.87
N LEU A 575 12.99 9.32 -3.20
CA LEU A 575 12.50 9.27 -4.59
C LEU A 575 12.58 10.62 -5.34
N ARG A 576 12.68 11.77 -4.65
CA ARG A 576 12.59 13.12 -5.25
C ARG A 576 13.91 13.65 -5.84
N VAL A 577 14.94 12.83 -5.93
CA VAL A 577 16.23 13.11 -6.61
C VAL A 577 16.07 13.34 -8.12
N LYS A 578 17.15 13.83 -8.77
CA LYS A 578 17.30 13.94 -10.23
C LYS A 578 18.37 12.98 -10.72
N ASN A 579 18.05 12.18 -11.74
CA ASN A 579 18.95 11.29 -12.48
C ASN A 579 18.26 10.98 -13.82
N LYS A 580 19.00 10.82 -14.92
CA LYS A 580 18.50 10.52 -16.27
C LYS A 580 17.51 9.34 -16.33
N HIS A 581 17.69 8.34 -15.46
CA HIS A 581 16.89 7.12 -15.40
C HIS A 581 16.01 7.04 -14.13
N VAL A 582 15.78 8.17 -13.44
CA VAL A 582 15.06 8.21 -12.16
C VAL A 582 13.63 7.67 -12.25
N GLU A 583 12.97 7.75 -13.40
CA GLU A 583 11.63 7.20 -13.60
C GLU A 583 11.65 5.67 -13.59
N PHE A 584 12.63 5.03 -14.22
CA PHE A 584 12.82 3.57 -14.11
C PHE A 584 13.06 3.16 -12.66
N PHE A 585 13.98 3.85 -11.95
CA PHE A 585 14.27 3.56 -10.55
C PHE A 585 13.02 3.71 -9.66
N ARG A 586 12.26 4.82 -9.83
CA ARG A 586 11.00 5.05 -9.11
C ARG A 586 9.99 3.95 -9.40
N ASN A 587 9.82 3.55 -10.66
CA ASN A 587 8.87 2.51 -11.04
C ASN A 587 9.25 1.15 -10.45
N LEU A 588 10.55 0.81 -10.38
CA LEU A 588 11.04 -0.40 -9.71
C LEU A 588 10.77 -0.37 -8.20
N TYR A 589 11.08 0.75 -7.53
CA TYR A 589 10.79 0.92 -6.10
C TYR A 589 9.28 0.84 -5.82
N LEU A 590 8.46 1.57 -6.58
CA LEU A 590 7.00 1.57 -6.44
C LEU A 590 6.40 0.19 -6.73
N THR A 591 6.97 -0.56 -7.68
CA THR A 591 6.58 -1.96 -7.93
C THR A 591 6.72 -2.79 -6.67
N PHE A 592 7.88 -2.78 -5.99
CA PHE A 592 8.05 -3.54 -4.74
C PHE A 592 7.29 -2.94 -3.55
N LEU A 593 7.15 -1.62 -3.48
CA LEU A 593 6.37 -0.95 -2.44
C LEU A 593 4.91 -1.44 -2.44
N GLU A 594 4.28 -1.47 -3.61
CA GLU A 594 2.88 -1.84 -3.82
C GLU A 594 2.66 -3.35 -4.10
N TYR A 595 3.73 -4.13 -4.32
CA TYR A 595 3.68 -5.59 -4.52
C TYR A 595 3.02 -6.30 -3.33
N ASP A 596 2.10 -7.23 -3.59
CA ASP A 596 1.47 -8.02 -2.53
C ASP A 596 2.49 -8.99 -1.92
N GLY A 597 2.89 -8.71 -0.68
CA GLY A 597 3.83 -9.54 0.06
C GLY A 597 3.31 -10.96 0.33
N ASN A 598 2.00 -11.21 0.29
CA ASN A 598 1.44 -12.55 0.52
C ASN A 598 1.84 -13.53 -0.60
N LEU A 599 2.10 -13.04 -1.82
CA LEU A 599 2.59 -13.86 -2.93
C LEU A 599 3.97 -14.50 -2.66
N LEU A 600 4.77 -13.91 -1.76
CA LEU A 600 6.10 -14.38 -1.39
C LEU A 600 6.07 -15.57 -0.41
N ARG A 601 4.89 -15.93 0.13
CA ARG A 601 4.65 -17.14 0.94
C ARG A 601 4.78 -18.44 0.14
N ARG A 602 4.77 -18.37 -1.19
CA ARG A 602 4.94 -19.56 -2.03
C ARG A 602 6.34 -20.13 -1.86
N GLU A 603 6.44 -21.43 -1.60
CA GLU A 603 7.71 -22.14 -1.68
C GLU A 603 8.26 -22.11 -3.11
N LEU A 604 9.51 -21.66 -3.26
CA LEU A 604 10.17 -21.49 -4.56
C LEU A 604 11.21 -22.59 -4.85
N PHE A 605 11.75 -23.22 -3.82
CA PHE A 605 12.80 -24.23 -3.89
C PHE A 605 12.76 -25.15 -2.67
N GLY A 606 12.63 -26.46 -2.90
CA GLY A 606 12.79 -27.44 -1.82
C GLY A 606 14.23 -27.49 -1.33
N CYS A 607 14.43 -27.16 -0.06
CA CYS A 607 15.66 -27.29 0.71
C CYS A 607 15.30 -27.73 2.14
N PRO A 608 16.13 -28.50 2.85
CA PRO A 608 15.86 -28.84 4.25
C PRO A 608 15.94 -27.58 5.11
N SER A 609 14.79 -27.05 5.52
CA SER A 609 14.68 -26.01 6.55
C SER A 609 14.30 -26.64 7.88
N GLU A 610 14.77 -26.06 8.98
CA GLU A 610 14.05 -26.16 10.25
C GLU A 610 12.66 -25.56 10.03
N THR A 611 11.64 -26.42 9.93
CA THR A 611 10.24 -26.00 9.81
C THR A 611 9.80 -25.39 11.14
N ASP A 612 9.33 -24.14 11.11
CA ASP A 612 8.71 -23.52 12.29
C ASP A 612 7.53 -24.39 12.72
N HIS A 613 7.58 -24.92 13.95
CA HIS A 613 6.51 -25.73 14.52
C HIS A 613 5.13 -25.04 14.46
N ASN A 614 5.07 -23.71 14.44
CA ASN A 614 3.82 -22.98 14.22
C ASN A 614 3.26 -23.20 12.80
N SER A 615 4.13 -23.24 11.79
CA SER A 615 3.77 -23.53 10.40
C SER A 615 3.39 -25.01 10.23
N GLU A 616 4.09 -25.94 10.87
CA GLU A 616 3.73 -27.36 10.87
C GLU A 616 2.35 -27.61 11.50
N ASN A 617 2.11 -27.03 12.69
CA ASN A 617 0.83 -27.14 13.38
C ASN A 617 -0.31 -26.46 12.60
N LEU A 618 -0.06 -25.31 11.95
CA LEU A 618 -1.03 -24.67 11.07
C LEU A 618 -1.34 -25.56 9.84
N GLN A 619 -0.33 -26.07 9.16
CA GLN A 619 -0.50 -26.94 7.99
C GLN A 619 -1.27 -28.21 8.36
N LYS A 620 -0.96 -28.83 9.51
CA LYS A 620 -1.71 -29.95 10.07
C LYS A 620 -3.16 -29.57 10.39
N THR A 621 -3.39 -28.45 11.07
CA THR A 621 -4.76 -27.97 11.40
C THR A 621 -5.59 -27.70 10.14
N LEU A 622 -4.96 -27.24 9.06
CA LEU A 622 -5.63 -27.02 7.76
C LEU A 622 -5.90 -28.33 7.01
N LEU A 623 -5.03 -29.34 7.12
CA LEU A 623 -5.23 -30.68 6.58
C LEU A 623 -6.24 -31.52 7.37
N GLU A 624 -6.49 -31.16 8.64
CA GLU A 624 -7.56 -31.72 9.48
C GLU A 624 -8.94 -31.09 9.21
N LEU A 625 -9.05 -30.12 8.28
CA LEU A 625 -10.33 -29.60 7.81
C LEU A 625 -10.93 -30.48 6.71
N ASP A 626 -12.14 -30.97 6.95
CA ASP A 626 -12.98 -31.62 5.96
C ASP A 626 -13.36 -30.61 4.85
N GLU A 627 -12.91 -30.84 3.61
CA GLU A 627 -13.23 -29.99 2.45
C GLU A 627 -14.68 -30.15 1.97
N ASP A 628 -15.34 -31.26 2.31
CA ASP A 628 -16.75 -31.49 2.06
C ASP A 628 -17.66 -30.86 3.15
N ASP A 629 -17.10 -30.30 4.24
CA ASP A 629 -17.89 -29.56 5.23
C ASP A 629 -18.55 -28.35 4.53
N PRO A 630 -19.90 -28.24 4.55
CA PRO A 630 -20.62 -27.14 3.90
C PRO A 630 -20.28 -25.74 4.43
N CYS A 631 -19.46 -25.65 5.47
CA CYS A 631 -18.95 -24.47 6.15
C CYS A 631 -17.41 -24.39 6.20
N TYR A 632 -16.69 -25.25 5.46
CA TYR A 632 -15.23 -25.26 5.31
C TYR A 632 -14.64 -23.86 5.07
N GLU A 633 -15.25 -23.05 4.20
CA GLU A 633 -14.82 -21.66 3.94
C GLU A 633 -14.80 -20.77 5.21
N PHE A 634 -15.70 -20.95 6.17
CA PHE A 634 -15.62 -20.25 7.46
C PHE A 634 -14.55 -20.87 8.39
N ARG A 635 -14.41 -22.21 8.37
CA ARG A 635 -13.43 -22.91 9.21
C ARG A 635 -12.00 -22.59 8.80
N ARG A 636 -11.69 -22.55 7.51
CA ARG A 636 -10.37 -22.15 6.97
C ARG A 636 -10.02 -20.73 7.40
N GLU A 637 -10.96 -19.79 7.26
CA GLU A 637 -10.75 -18.37 7.58
C GLU A 637 -10.55 -18.10 9.09
N ARG A 638 -11.07 -18.97 9.96
CA ARG A 638 -10.72 -18.96 11.39
C ARG A 638 -9.21 -19.10 11.59
N PHE A 639 -8.55 -19.93 10.78
CA PHE A 639 -7.14 -20.29 10.89
C PHE A 639 -6.20 -19.49 9.98
N THR A 640 -6.72 -18.77 8.96
CA THR A 640 -5.93 -17.83 8.14
C THR A 640 -5.05 -16.92 9.02
N VAL A 641 -3.73 -16.94 8.81
CA VAL A 641 -2.78 -16.05 9.46
C VAL A 641 -2.53 -14.88 8.53
N HIS A 642 -3.18 -13.74 8.78
CA HIS A 642 -2.96 -12.54 7.98
C HIS A 642 -1.63 -11.87 8.36
N ARG A 643 -0.78 -11.60 7.35
CA ARG A 643 0.43 -10.77 7.51
C ARG A 643 0.03 -9.44 8.17
N THR A 644 0.75 -9.03 9.22
CA THR A 644 0.35 -7.91 10.08
C THR A 644 1.54 -7.01 10.43
N HIS A 645 1.47 -5.75 10.03
CA HIS A 645 2.44 -4.69 10.37
C HIS A 645 1.86 -3.81 11.48
N LEU A 646 2.39 -3.94 12.70
CA LEU A 646 2.01 -3.10 13.84
C LEU A 646 2.59 -1.68 13.67
N TYR A 647 1.95 -0.67 14.25
CA TYR A 647 2.44 0.72 14.35
C TYR A 647 3.09 1.26 13.04
N PHE A 648 2.30 1.28 11.96
CA PHE A 648 2.71 1.68 10.61
C PHE A 648 3.02 3.18 10.47
N LEU A 649 2.52 3.97 11.43
CA LEU A 649 2.85 5.38 11.67
C LEU A 649 3.36 5.52 13.11
N HIS A 650 4.00 6.66 13.41
CA HIS A 650 4.52 6.97 14.75
C HIS A 650 3.43 6.85 15.82
N TYR A 651 3.75 6.18 16.92
CA TYR A 651 2.89 6.06 18.09
C TYR A 651 3.62 6.47 19.37
N GLU A 652 2.96 7.28 20.18
CA GLU A 652 3.52 7.85 21.40
C GLU A 652 2.37 8.13 22.39
N TYR A 653 2.31 7.33 23.46
CA TYR A 653 1.34 7.50 24.54
C TYR A 653 1.81 6.81 25.82
N GLU A 654 2.03 7.59 26.88
CA GLU A 654 2.24 7.08 28.24
C GLU A 654 0.90 7.09 29.01
N PRO A 655 0.41 5.95 29.53
CA PRO A 655 -0.80 5.91 30.34
C PRO A 655 -0.70 6.71 31.64
N ALA A 656 -1.79 7.37 32.01
CA ALA A 656 -1.89 8.16 33.23
C ALA A 656 -1.65 7.31 34.50
N LYS A 657 -0.89 7.87 35.45
CA LYS A 657 -0.51 7.22 36.72
C LYS A 657 -1.69 6.94 37.67
N ASP A 658 -2.88 7.47 37.37
CA ASP A 658 -4.11 7.16 38.10
C ASP A 658 -4.76 5.82 37.68
N GLY A 659 -4.28 5.19 36.60
CA GLY A 659 -4.81 3.91 36.12
C GLY A 659 -6.25 3.97 35.62
N THR A 660 -6.76 5.16 35.22
CA THR A 660 -8.13 5.34 34.73
C THR A 660 -8.27 5.31 33.21
N ASP A 661 -7.16 5.43 32.48
CA ASP A 661 -7.15 5.62 31.03
C ASP A 661 -7.87 4.52 30.23
N VAL A 662 -8.47 4.97 29.12
CA VAL A 662 -9.31 4.16 28.24
C VAL A 662 -8.83 4.29 26.80
N THR A 663 -8.47 3.20 26.12
CA THR A 663 -8.21 3.24 24.67
C THR A 663 -9.46 2.91 23.88
N LEU A 664 -9.81 3.74 22.90
CA LEU A 664 -10.83 3.39 21.90
C LEU A 664 -10.24 2.34 20.95
N VAL A 665 -10.90 1.20 20.85
CA VAL A 665 -10.51 0.10 19.97
C VAL A 665 -11.52 0.00 18.84
N ALA A 666 -11.04 0.09 17.60
CA ALA A 666 -11.86 -0.07 16.40
C ALA A 666 -11.07 -0.71 15.25
N GLN A 667 -11.77 -0.98 14.15
CA GLN A 667 -11.21 -1.56 12.92
C GLN A 667 -11.88 -0.95 11.69
N LEU A 668 -11.18 -0.90 10.55
CA LEU A 668 -11.69 -0.30 9.32
C LEU A 668 -11.02 -0.80 8.02
N SER A 669 -11.67 -0.52 6.89
CA SER A 669 -11.16 -0.62 5.52
C SER A 669 -11.20 0.74 4.82
N MET A 670 -10.60 0.85 3.62
CA MET A 670 -10.51 2.12 2.86
C MET A 670 -11.85 2.83 2.65
N ASP A 671 -12.96 2.10 2.52
CA ASP A 671 -14.33 2.66 2.36
C ASP A 671 -14.92 3.27 3.65
N ARG A 672 -14.14 3.29 4.74
CA ARG A 672 -14.45 3.97 6.01
C ARG A 672 -13.40 4.98 6.44
N LEU A 673 -12.38 5.23 5.63
CA LEU A 673 -11.26 6.09 6.00
C LEU A 673 -11.71 7.52 6.37
N GLN A 674 -12.78 8.03 5.77
CA GLN A 674 -13.40 9.33 6.11
C GLN A 674 -13.92 9.46 7.56
N MET A 675 -14.16 8.35 8.26
CA MET A 675 -14.61 8.37 9.66
C MET A 675 -13.46 8.64 10.65
N LEU A 676 -12.23 8.34 10.25
CA LEU A 676 -11.04 8.39 11.11
C LEU A 676 -10.81 9.79 11.69
N GLU A 677 -10.82 10.81 10.85
CA GLU A 677 -10.72 12.21 11.29
C GLU A 677 -11.83 12.65 12.23
N ALA A 678 -13.05 12.15 12.03
CA ALA A 678 -14.20 12.53 12.84
C ALA A 678 -14.10 11.89 14.23
N ILE A 679 -13.67 10.63 14.33
CA ILE A 679 -13.36 9.99 15.62
C ILE A 679 -12.21 10.72 16.33
N CYS A 680 -11.13 11.06 15.62
CA CYS A 680 -10.00 11.82 16.19
C CYS A 680 -10.36 13.23 16.67
N LYS A 681 -11.49 13.81 16.23
CA LYS A 681 -12.06 15.09 16.70
C LYS A 681 -13.06 14.93 17.86
N HIS A 682 -13.60 13.73 18.08
CA HIS A 682 -14.61 13.43 19.11
C HIS A 682 -14.03 12.69 20.33
N TRP A 683 -12.89 12.00 20.17
CA TRP A 683 -12.25 11.20 21.21
C TRP A 683 -10.79 11.64 21.41
N GLU A 684 -10.52 12.40 22.47
CA GLU A 684 -9.20 12.99 22.75
C GLU A 684 -8.16 11.96 23.21
N GLY A 685 -8.62 10.93 23.94
CA GLY A 685 -7.79 9.85 24.48
C GLY A 685 -7.13 8.96 23.41
N PRO A 686 -6.33 7.96 23.85
CA PRO A 686 -5.63 7.06 22.96
C PRO A 686 -6.59 6.19 22.14
N ILE A 687 -6.12 5.77 20.95
CA ILE A 687 -6.87 4.92 20.03
C ILE A 687 -5.95 3.79 19.51
N SER A 688 -6.48 2.57 19.32
CA SER A 688 -5.83 1.52 18.53
C SER A 688 -6.76 1.06 17.41
N LEU A 689 -6.21 0.97 16.19
CA LEU A 689 -6.94 0.74 14.95
C LEU A 689 -6.29 -0.37 14.12
N ALA A 690 -7.05 -1.41 13.82
CA ALA A 690 -6.68 -2.39 12.80
C ALA A 690 -7.23 -1.98 11.42
N LEU A 691 -6.35 -1.78 10.44
CA LEU A 691 -6.70 -1.37 9.08
C LEU A 691 -6.53 -2.54 8.12
N TYR A 692 -7.61 -2.93 7.44
CA TYR A 692 -7.63 -4.06 6.53
C TYR A 692 -7.38 -3.62 5.08
N LEU A 693 -6.12 -3.68 4.64
CA LEU A 693 -5.60 -3.02 3.42
C LEU A 693 -4.75 -3.98 2.57
N SER A 694 -4.64 -3.75 1.26
CA SER A 694 -3.52 -4.23 0.45
C SER A 694 -2.27 -3.36 0.65
N ASP A 695 -1.10 -3.81 0.18
CA ASP A 695 0.12 -3.00 0.20
C ASP A 695 -0.04 -1.65 -0.52
N ALA A 696 -0.69 -1.63 -1.69
CA ALA A 696 -1.02 -0.40 -2.41
C ALA A 696 -1.99 0.52 -1.64
N GLU A 697 -3.00 -0.05 -0.98
CA GLU A 697 -3.92 0.72 -0.13
C GLU A 697 -3.22 1.25 1.13
N ALA A 698 -2.24 0.53 1.70
CA ALA A 698 -1.43 1.02 2.81
C ALA A 698 -0.60 2.25 2.43
N GLN A 699 -0.12 2.33 1.17
CA GLN A 699 0.54 3.54 0.66
C GLN A 699 -0.45 4.69 0.40
N GLN A 700 -1.69 4.40 0.01
CA GLN A 700 -2.76 5.41 -0.08
C GLN A 700 -3.13 5.95 1.30
N PHE A 701 -3.24 5.06 2.30
CA PHE A 701 -3.46 5.41 3.70
C PHE A 701 -2.32 6.28 4.27
N LEU A 702 -1.05 5.91 4.02
CA LEU A 702 0.12 6.71 4.43
C LEU A 702 0.03 8.14 3.92
N ARG A 703 -0.26 8.31 2.61
CA ARG A 703 -0.44 9.63 1.98
C ARG A 703 -1.63 10.41 2.55
N TYR A 704 -2.75 9.73 2.85
CA TYR A 704 -3.92 10.37 3.48
C TYR A 704 -3.62 10.85 4.90
N ALA A 705 -3.03 10.00 5.74
CA ALA A 705 -2.72 10.34 7.13
C ALA A 705 -1.67 11.47 7.23
N GLN A 706 -0.64 11.45 6.38
CA GLN A 706 0.35 12.53 6.29
C GLN A 706 -0.22 13.83 5.71
N GLY A 707 -1.24 13.76 4.86
CA GLY A 707 -1.92 14.91 4.28
C GLY A 707 -3.04 15.52 5.14
N SER A 708 -3.42 14.87 6.25
CA SER A 708 -4.49 15.33 7.14
C SER A 708 -3.91 15.92 8.43
N GLU A 709 -4.06 17.24 8.62
CA GLU A 709 -3.57 17.99 9.79
C GLU A 709 -3.98 17.33 11.12
N VAL A 710 -5.19 16.76 11.15
CA VAL A 710 -5.82 16.11 12.31
C VAL A 710 -5.14 14.80 12.70
N LEU A 711 -4.61 14.07 11.71
CA LEU A 711 -3.99 12.75 11.91
C LEU A 711 -2.48 12.90 12.06
N ALA A 712 -1.85 13.75 11.27
CA ALA A 712 -0.45 14.13 11.44
C ALA A 712 -0.18 14.79 12.81
N GLY A 713 -1.16 15.51 13.38
CA GLY A 713 -1.08 16.13 14.71
C GLY A 713 -1.32 15.19 15.90
N ARG A 714 -1.48 13.86 15.71
CA ARG A 714 -1.83 12.92 16.79
C ARG A 714 -0.93 11.69 16.87
N GLY A 715 0.05 11.74 17.79
CA GLY A 715 0.89 10.59 18.15
C GLY A 715 0.18 9.48 18.94
N ASN A 716 -0.95 9.77 19.61
CA ASN A 716 -1.63 8.79 20.48
C ASN A 716 -2.60 7.84 19.73
N VAL A 717 -2.39 7.58 18.43
CA VAL A 717 -3.20 6.67 17.62
C VAL A 717 -2.34 5.54 17.06
N GLY A 718 -2.56 4.31 17.54
CA GLY A 718 -1.88 3.11 17.05
C GLY A 718 -2.52 2.61 15.76
N TYR A 719 -1.76 2.59 14.66
CA TYR A 719 -2.22 2.14 13.35
C TYR A 719 -1.59 0.78 12.99
N HIS A 720 -2.39 -0.27 12.91
CA HIS A 720 -1.92 -1.64 12.68
C HIS A 720 -2.48 -2.15 11.34
N ILE A 721 -1.64 -2.36 10.33
CA ILE A 721 -2.08 -2.87 9.02
C ILE A 721 -2.17 -4.38 9.07
N VAL A 722 -3.35 -4.91 8.79
CA VAL A 722 -3.58 -6.35 8.56
C VAL A 722 -3.82 -6.52 7.07
N TYR A 723 -2.94 -7.25 6.39
CA TYR A 723 -2.96 -7.33 4.94
C TYR A 723 -4.11 -8.21 4.42
N LYS A 724 -4.74 -7.76 3.33
CA LYS A 724 -5.90 -8.42 2.70
C LYS A 724 -5.57 -9.83 2.21
N GLU A 725 -6.41 -10.79 2.59
CA GLU A 725 -6.31 -12.21 2.23
C GLU A 725 -7.68 -12.88 2.40
N GLY A 726 -7.97 -13.97 1.71
CA GLY A 726 -9.25 -14.68 1.86
C GLY A 726 -10.49 -14.00 1.23
N GLN A 727 -11.68 -14.51 1.57
CA GLN A 727 -12.99 -14.20 0.96
C GLN A 727 -13.95 -13.41 1.86
N PHE A 728 -13.60 -13.17 3.12
CA PHE A 728 -14.47 -12.53 4.12
C PHE A 728 -13.74 -11.39 4.82
N TYR A 729 -14.48 -10.45 5.40
CA TYR A 729 -13.88 -9.44 6.26
C TYR A 729 -13.57 -10.02 7.66
N PRO A 730 -12.30 -10.10 8.11
CA PRO A 730 -11.90 -10.85 9.31
C PRO A 730 -12.12 -10.04 10.60
N VAL A 731 -13.33 -9.49 10.78
CA VAL A 731 -13.68 -8.46 11.78
C VAL A 731 -13.20 -8.76 13.21
N ASN A 732 -13.34 -9.99 13.69
CA ASN A 732 -12.95 -10.36 15.04
C ASN A 732 -11.43 -10.53 15.19
N LEU A 733 -10.72 -10.97 14.15
CA LEU A 733 -9.24 -10.90 14.14
C LEU A 733 -8.77 -9.46 14.19
N LEU A 734 -9.37 -8.56 13.39
CA LEU A 734 -9.01 -7.14 13.38
C LEU A 734 -9.21 -6.48 14.75
N ARG A 735 -10.34 -6.75 15.42
CA ARG A 735 -10.59 -6.31 16.80
C ARG A 735 -9.51 -6.83 17.76
N ASN A 736 -9.17 -8.12 17.71
CA ASN A 736 -8.15 -8.71 18.58
C ASN A 736 -6.75 -8.17 18.30
N VAL A 737 -6.39 -7.90 17.03
CA VAL A 737 -5.12 -7.25 16.67
C VAL A 737 -5.01 -5.89 17.32
N ALA A 738 -6.06 -5.06 17.29
CA ALA A 738 -6.07 -3.76 17.96
C ALA A 738 -6.05 -3.90 19.50
N MET A 739 -6.90 -4.76 20.10
CA MET A 739 -6.93 -4.98 21.56
C MET A 739 -5.57 -5.37 22.13
N LYS A 740 -4.79 -6.19 21.42
CA LYS A 740 -3.45 -6.65 21.87
C LYS A 740 -2.40 -5.55 21.95
N GLN A 741 -2.63 -4.40 21.30
CA GLN A 741 -1.68 -3.28 21.23
C GLN A 741 -2.09 -2.10 22.14
N VAL A 742 -3.14 -2.29 22.95
CA VAL A 742 -3.56 -1.32 23.97
C VAL A 742 -2.61 -1.40 25.17
N ASN A 743 -2.10 -0.25 25.63
CA ASN A 743 -1.27 -0.14 26.84
C ASN A 743 -2.03 0.41 28.06
N THR A 744 -3.29 0.83 27.90
CA THR A 744 -4.15 1.34 28.98
C THR A 744 -4.92 0.21 29.70
N PRO A 745 -5.37 0.43 30.95
CA PRO A 745 -6.08 -0.59 31.72
C PRO A 745 -7.52 -0.88 31.24
N TYR A 746 -8.13 0.02 30.47
CA TYR A 746 -9.50 -0.14 29.95
C TYR A 746 -9.58 0.04 28.44
N VAL A 747 -10.49 -0.69 27.81
CA VAL A 747 -10.80 -0.59 26.38
C VAL A 747 -12.24 -0.17 26.18
N PHE A 748 -12.48 0.79 25.27
CA PHE A 748 -13.79 1.11 24.75
C PHE A 748 -13.96 0.50 23.37
N LEU A 749 -14.81 -0.53 23.28
CA LEU A 749 -14.95 -1.38 22.10
C LEU A 749 -16.00 -0.78 21.16
N SER A 750 -15.55 -0.17 20.05
CA SER A 750 -16.40 0.56 19.08
C SER A 750 -16.21 0.06 17.66
N ASP A 751 -17.24 0.26 16.83
CA ASP A 751 -17.09 0.19 15.36
C ASP A 751 -16.77 1.59 14.81
N ILE A 752 -16.07 1.67 13.67
CA ILE A 752 -15.60 2.93 13.06
C ILE A 752 -16.75 3.83 12.54
N ASP A 753 -17.93 3.26 12.34
CA ASP A 753 -19.13 3.99 11.87
C ASP A 753 -19.82 4.79 13.00
N PHE A 754 -19.27 4.80 14.22
CA PHE A 754 -19.80 5.55 15.37
C PHE A 754 -18.93 6.74 15.76
N LEU A 755 -19.59 7.88 16.00
CA LEU A 755 -18.98 9.03 16.66
C LEU A 755 -19.42 9.07 18.13
N PRO A 756 -18.49 9.10 19.10
CA PRO A 756 -18.82 9.28 20.51
C PRO A 756 -19.21 10.74 20.81
N MET A 757 -19.91 10.98 21.92
CA MET A 757 -20.10 12.34 22.42
C MET A 757 -18.76 13.02 22.76
N TYR A 758 -18.70 14.34 22.59
CA TYR A 758 -17.58 15.15 23.06
C TYR A 758 -17.37 14.95 24.57
N GLY A 759 -16.12 14.77 24.99
CA GLY A 759 -15.76 14.49 26.39
C GLY A 759 -16.08 13.07 26.88
N LEU A 760 -16.48 12.12 26.01
CA LEU A 760 -16.75 10.74 26.45
C LEU A 760 -15.54 10.09 27.12
N TYR A 761 -14.33 10.36 26.64
CA TYR A 761 -13.07 9.86 27.22
C TYR A 761 -12.96 10.19 28.71
N GLU A 762 -13.04 11.48 29.03
CA GLU A 762 -12.99 11.99 30.40
C GLU A 762 -14.17 11.53 31.27
N TYR A 763 -15.35 11.34 30.67
CA TYR A 763 -16.50 10.78 31.39
C TYR A 763 -16.31 9.30 31.74
N LEU A 764 -15.68 8.50 30.85
CA LEU A 764 -15.35 7.10 31.10
C LEU A 764 -14.24 6.96 32.15
N ARG A 765 -13.17 7.77 32.09
CA ARG A 765 -12.13 7.82 33.15
C ARG A 765 -12.72 8.12 34.54
N LYS A 766 -13.66 9.06 34.61
CA LYS A 766 -14.38 9.38 35.87
C LYS A 766 -15.30 8.24 36.30
N SER A 767 -15.92 7.53 35.34
CA SER A 767 -16.76 6.35 35.61
C SER A 767 -15.96 5.14 36.14
N VAL A 768 -14.68 5.00 35.78
CA VAL A 768 -13.78 3.96 36.33
C VAL A 768 -13.72 4.01 37.85
N LEU A 769 -13.50 5.22 38.40
CA LEU A 769 -13.42 5.44 39.85
C LEU A 769 -14.81 5.39 40.50
N GLN A 770 -15.82 6.03 39.91
CA GLN A 770 -17.17 6.12 40.48
C GLN A 770 -17.90 4.78 40.55
N LEU A 771 -17.54 3.80 39.72
CA LEU A 771 -18.22 2.49 39.64
C LEU A 771 -17.33 1.33 40.11
N ASP A 772 -16.14 1.61 40.67
CA ASP A 772 -15.16 0.62 41.13
C ASP A 772 -14.82 -0.44 40.06
N MET A 773 -14.45 0.03 38.86
CA MET A 773 -14.07 -0.83 37.74
C MET A 773 -12.77 -1.63 37.98
N ALA A 774 -11.97 -1.21 38.97
CA ALA A 774 -10.73 -1.88 39.32
C ALA A 774 -10.99 -3.23 40.03
N ASN A 775 -11.92 -3.27 41.00
CA ASN A 775 -12.17 -4.44 41.83
C ASN A 775 -13.40 -5.26 41.39
N THR A 776 -14.16 -4.82 40.38
CA THR A 776 -15.41 -5.50 39.96
C THR A 776 -15.46 -5.80 38.46
N LYS A 777 -16.03 -6.95 38.09
CA LYS A 777 -16.33 -7.30 36.70
C LYS A 777 -17.54 -6.52 36.20
N LYS A 778 -17.31 -5.34 35.62
CA LYS A 778 -18.35 -4.49 35.03
C LYS A 778 -18.09 -4.25 33.55
N ALA A 779 -19.15 -4.18 32.77
CA ALA A 779 -19.16 -3.76 31.38
C ALA A 779 -20.03 -2.49 31.27
N LEU A 780 -19.39 -1.34 31.11
CA LEU A 780 -20.08 -0.05 31.07
C LEU A 780 -20.68 0.18 29.68
N VAL A 781 -21.99 0.03 29.57
CA VAL A 781 -22.73 0.20 28.32
C VAL A 781 -22.85 1.68 27.98
N VAL A 782 -22.39 2.06 26.78
CA VAL A 782 -22.62 3.36 26.15
C VAL A 782 -23.79 3.23 25.18
N PRO A 783 -24.94 3.90 25.44
CA PRO A 783 -26.11 3.81 24.57
C PRO A 783 -25.86 4.34 23.15
N ALA A 784 -26.33 3.56 22.19
CA ALA A 784 -26.16 3.80 20.77
C ALA A 784 -27.43 4.35 20.10
N PHE A 785 -27.25 5.38 19.29
CA PHE A 785 -28.29 6.04 18.50
C PHE A 785 -27.90 6.04 17.02
N GLU A 786 -28.84 6.32 16.12
CA GLU A 786 -28.59 6.41 14.68
C GLU A 786 -29.22 7.66 14.07
N THR A 787 -28.58 8.21 13.05
CA THR A 787 -29.24 9.10 12.09
C THR A 787 -29.34 8.44 10.73
N LEU A 788 -30.33 8.86 9.94
CA LEU A 788 -30.46 8.54 8.52
C LEU A 788 -29.93 9.68 7.62
N ARG A 789 -29.39 10.76 8.21
CA ARG A 789 -28.95 11.98 7.51
C ARG A 789 -27.43 12.03 7.41
N TYR A 790 -26.90 12.11 6.19
CA TYR A 790 -25.45 12.25 5.93
C TYR A 790 -24.81 13.53 6.50
N ARG A 791 -25.63 14.51 6.93
CA ARG A 791 -25.16 15.67 7.70
C ARG A 791 -26.07 15.82 8.92
N LEU A 792 -25.43 15.99 10.07
CA LEU A 792 -26.05 16.05 11.40
C LEU A 792 -25.43 17.23 12.15
N SER A 793 -26.25 18.04 12.83
CA SER A 793 -25.74 18.90 13.90
C SER A 793 -25.48 18.01 15.10
N TYR A 794 -24.23 17.57 15.27
CA TYR A 794 -23.92 16.58 16.30
C TYR A 794 -24.23 17.14 17.70
N PRO A 795 -25.12 16.49 18.48
CA PRO A 795 -25.59 17.05 19.74
C PRO A 795 -24.48 17.12 20.77
N LYS A 796 -24.39 18.29 21.44
CA LYS A 796 -23.36 18.60 22.45
C LYS A 796 -23.74 18.18 23.87
N SER A 797 -24.98 17.75 24.07
CA SER A 797 -25.48 17.30 25.37
C SER A 797 -26.58 16.25 25.22
N LYS A 798 -26.84 15.50 26.31
CA LYS A 798 -28.00 14.60 26.43
C LYS A 798 -29.33 15.33 26.17
N ALA A 799 -29.49 16.57 26.63
CA ALA A 799 -30.70 17.35 26.40
C ALA A 799 -30.93 17.66 24.90
N GLU A 800 -29.86 17.99 24.17
CA GLU A 800 -29.94 18.21 22.72
C GLU A 800 -30.21 16.88 21.97
N LEU A 801 -29.57 15.78 22.37
CA LEU A 801 -29.85 14.45 21.83
C LEU A 801 -31.33 14.05 22.02
N LEU A 802 -31.90 14.27 23.22
CA LEU A 802 -33.29 13.98 23.52
C LEU A 802 -34.25 14.81 22.65
N SER A 803 -33.97 16.11 22.47
CA SER A 803 -34.70 16.98 21.54
C SER A 803 -34.62 16.46 20.09
N GLN A 804 -33.44 16.01 19.64
CA GLN A 804 -33.26 15.42 18.31
C GLN A 804 -33.94 14.05 18.14
N LEU A 805 -34.17 13.30 19.22
CA LEU A 805 -34.99 12.07 19.21
C LEU A 805 -36.49 12.42 19.09
N ASP A 806 -36.96 13.44 19.82
CA ASP A 806 -38.38 13.85 19.81
C ASP A 806 -38.78 14.54 18.49
N MET A 807 -37.84 15.22 17.83
CA MET A 807 -37.99 15.72 16.46
C MET A 807 -37.85 14.63 15.36
N GLY A 808 -37.59 13.38 15.73
CA GLY A 808 -37.39 12.28 14.76
C GLY A 808 -36.19 12.48 13.82
N THR A 809 -35.16 13.22 14.25
CA THR A 809 -33.90 13.42 13.48
C THR A 809 -32.83 12.39 13.85
N LEU A 810 -32.96 11.82 15.05
CA LEU A 810 -32.24 10.65 15.56
C LEU A 810 -33.22 9.55 15.97
N PHE A 811 -32.71 8.33 16.06
CA PHE A 811 -33.44 7.16 16.56
C PHE A 811 -32.53 6.35 17.50
N THR A 812 -33.09 5.42 18.27
CA THR A 812 -32.27 4.40 18.96
C THR A 812 -31.70 3.43 17.93
N PHE A 813 -30.44 3.01 18.09
CA PHE A 813 -29.73 2.25 17.05
C PHE A 813 -30.45 0.93 16.71
N ARG A 814 -30.64 0.68 15.40
CA ARG A 814 -31.35 -0.46 14.82
C ARG A 814 -32.78 -0.72 15.29
N TYR A 815 -33.49 0.26 15.86
CA TYR A 815 -34.84 0.08 16.41
C TYR A 815 -35.82 -0.64 15.47
N HIS A 816 -35.70 -0.40 14.16
CA HIS A 816 -36.55 -0.89 13.08
C HIS A 816 -36.04 -2.17 12.37
N VAL A 817 -34.92 -2.76 12.81
CA VAL A 817 -34.30 -3.96 12.17
C VAL A 817 -33.84 -5.01 13.18
N TRP A 818 -33.30 -4.58 14.32
CA TRP A 818 -32.62 -5.44 15.29
C TRP A 818 -32.86 -4.97 16.72
N THR A 819 -34.14 -4.81 17.08
CA THR A 819 -34.55 -4.25 18.38
C THR A 819 -33.98 -5.04 19.56
N LYS A 820 -33.91 -6.39 19.47
CA LYS A 820 -33.32 -7.27 20.50
C LYS A 820 -31.89 -6.89 20.85
N GLY A 821 -31.06 -6.55 19.85
CA GLY A 821 -29.64 -6.21 20.04
C GLY A 821 -29.39 -5.03 20.97
N HIS A 822 -30.40 -4.17 21.21
CA HIS A 822 -30.25 -2.99 22.07
C HIS A 822 -31.40 -2.77 23.07
N ALA A 823 -32.48 -3.56 23.04
CA ALA A 823 -33.60 -3.42 23.97
C ALA A 823 -33.22 -3.48 25.46
N PRO A 824 -32.31 -4.37 25.92
CA PRO A 824 -31.91 -4.45 27.33
C PRO A 824 -31.26 -3.17 27.87
N THR A 825 -30.73 -2.30 27.00
CA THR A 825 -30.26 -0.94 27.37
C THR A 825 -31.35 -0.10 28.04
N ASN A 826 -32.63 -0.44 27.83
CA ASN A 826 -33.81 0.27 28.34
C ASN A 826 -33.73 1.79 28.09
N PHE A 827 -33.77 2.17 26.81
CA PHE A 827 -33.70 3.58 26.40
C PHE A 827 -34.76 4.45 27.08
N ALA A 828 -35.95 3.93 27.38
CA ALA A 828 -37.00 4.66 28.11
C ALA A 828 -36.53 5.10 29.51
N LYS A 829 -35.93 4.18 30.29
CA LYS A 829 -35.26 4.48 31.56
C LYS A 829 -34.05 5.40 31.34
N TRP A 830 -33.28 5.20 30.26
CA TRP A 830 -32.14 6.06 29.97
C TRP A 830 -32.50 7.54 29.80
N ARG A 831 -33.64 7.86 29.17
CA ARG A 831 -34.05 9.27 28.93
C ARG A 831 -34.07 10.09 30.23
N THR A 832 -34.57 9.54 31.32
CA THR A 832 -34.71 10.21 32.62
C THR A 832 -33.62 9.87 33.63
N ALA A 833 -32.82 8.81 33.42
CA ALA A 833 -31.76 8.42 34.34
C ALA A 833 -30.69 9.50 34.52
N THR A 834 -30.36 9.79 35.78
CA THR A 834 -29.24 10.66 36.21
C THR A 834 -28.07 9.86 36.79
N THR A 835 -28.33 8.67 37.33
CA THR A 835 -27.35 7.72 37.87
C THR A 835 -27.19 6.51 36.96
N ALA A 836 -26.02 5.84 37.04
CA ALA A 836 -25.78 4.59 36.32
C ALA A 836 -26.63 3.46 36.90
N TYR A 837 -27.06 2.54 36.03
CA TYR A 837 -27.95 1.45 36.44
C TYR A 837 -27.58 0.13 35.77
N ARG A 838 -27.63 -0.95 36.56
CA ARG A 838 -27.52 -2.31 36.03
C ARG A 838 -28.72 -2.65 35.14
N VAL A 839 -28.45 -3.43 34.09
CA VAL A 839 -29.43 -4.13 33.27
C VAL A 839 -29.11 -5.63 33.31
N GLN A 840 -30.08 -6.48 32.98
CA GLN A 840 -29.79 -7.90 32.76
C GLN A 840 -29.38 -8.10 31.30
N TRP A 841 -28.53 -9.09 31.06
CA TRP A 841 -28.23 -9.55 29.70
C TRP A 841 -29.42 -10.36 29.16
N GLU A 842 -29.71 -10.23 27.86
CA GLU A 842 -30.73 -11.01 27.15
C GLU A 842 -30.14 -11.61 25.87
N ALA A 843 -30.79 -12.64 25.33
CA ALA A 843 -30.35 -13.29 24.09
C ALA A 843 -30.25 -12.30 22.93
N ASP A 844 -29.18 -12.43 22.14
CA ASP A 844 -28.80 -11.53 21.04
C ASP A 844 -28.40 -10.09 21.44
N PHE A 845 -28.27 -9.75 22.73
CA PHE A 845 -27.86 -8.40 23.18
C PHE A 845 -26.45 -8.01 22.70
N GLU A 846 -26.33 -6.83 22.09
CA GLU A 846 -25.17 -6.42 21.29
C GLU A 846 -24.66 -4.97 21.58
N PRO A 847 -24.51 -4.55 22.84
CA PRO A 847 -24.13 -3.18 23.24
C PRO A 847 -22.74 -2.74 22.73
N TYR A 848 -22.45 -1.45 22.92
CA TYR A 848 -21.10 -0.90 22.89
C TYR A 848 -20.65 -0.68 24.34
N VAL A 849 -19.46 -1.17 24.70
CA VAL A 849 -19.04 -1.30 26.09
C VAL A 849 -17.62 -0.82 26.34
N MET A 850 -17.40 -0.22 27.51
CA MET A 850 -16.08 -0.12 28.12
C MET A 850 -15.88 -1.28 29.10
N VAL A 851 -14.76 -1.98 28.99
CA VAL A 851 -14.34 -3.09 29.86
C VAL A 851 -12.86 -2.95 30.21
N ARG A 852 -12.37 -3.72 31.20
CA ARG A 852 -10.92 -3.86 31.46
C ARG A 852 -10.22 -4.50 30.25
N ARG A 853 -8.94 -4.20 30.04
CA ARG A 853 -8.12 -4.75 28.93
C ARG A 853 -7.98 -6.28 28.96
N ASP A 854 -8.17 -6.91 30.12
CA ASP A 854 -8.15 -8.36 30.31
C ASP A 854 -9.50 -9.06 30.05
N SER A 855 -10.44 -8.37 29.40
CA SER A 855 -11.63 -8.98 28.79
C SER A 855 -11.27 -10.07 27.77
N PRO A 856 -12.16 -11.07 27.54
CA PRO A 856 -11.97 -12.09 26.50
C PRO A 856 -11.69 -11.51 25.11
N GLU A 857 -10.91 -12.24 24.31
CA GLU A 857 -10.78 -11.98 22.87
C GLU A 857 -12.09 -12.27 22.13
N TYR A 858 -12.33 -11.59 21.01
CA TYR A 858 -13.44 -11.93 20.11
C TYR A 858 -13.19 -13.28 19.43
N ASP A 859 -14.20 -14.18 19.41
CA ASP A 859 -14.06 -15.49 18.78
C ASP A 859 -13.87 -15.38 17.25
N ARG A 860 -12.75 -15.91 16.76
CA ARG A 860 -12.33 -15.89 15.34
C ARG A 860 -13.19 -16.75 14.42
N ARG A 861 -14.12 -17.58 14.93
CA ARG A 861 -15.09 -18.33 14.10
C ARG A 861 -16.06 -17.42 13.34
N PHE A 862 -16.32 -16.22 13.86
CA PHE A 862 -17.30 -15.29 13.27
C PHE A 862 -16.62 -14.27 12.35
N VAL A 863 -16.43 -14.67 11.08
CA VAL A 863 -15.93 -13.80 10.00
C VAL A 863 -17.07 -13.17 9.19
N GLY A 864 -16.87 -11.95 8.69
CA GLY A 864 -17.87 -11.19 7.96
C GLY A 864 -19.01 -10.66 8.85
N PHE A 865 -20.26 -10.89 8.45
CA PHE A 865 -21.45 -10.28 9.03
C PHE A 865 -22.30 -11.26 9.86
N GLY A 866 -22.59 -10.86 11.10
CA GLY A 866 -23.47 -11.56 12.03
C GLY A 866 -22.71 -12.30 13.13
N TRP A 867 -23.31 -12.37 14.32
CA TRP A 867 -22.80 -12.98 15.57
C TRP A 867 -21.43 -12.54 16.10
N ASN A 868 -20.65 -11.76 15.32
CA ASN A 868 -19.28 -11.40 15.64
C ASN A 868 -19.10 -10.65 16.98
N LYS A 869 -19.94 -9.66 17.30
CA LYS A 869 -19.93 -8.95 18.60
C LYS A 869 -20.86 -9.61 19.63
N VAL A 870 -21.97 -10.21 19.20
CA VAL A 870 -22.90 -10.98 20.07
C VAL A 870 -22.14 -12.05 20.87
N ALA A 871 -21.27 -12.82 20.20
CA ALA A 871 -20.47 -13.87 20.84
C ALA A 871 -19.59 -13.33 21.98
N HIS A 872 -18.87 -12.22 21.76
CA HIS A 872 -18.04 -11.57 22.77
C HIS A 872 -18.87 -11.06 23.96
N VAL A 873 -20.03 -10.44 23.72
CA VAL A 873 -20.92 -9.97 24.79
C VAL A 873 -21.52 -11.14 25.58
N MET A 874 -21.85 -12.25 24.91
CA MET A 874 -22.29 -13.49 25.58
C MET A 874 -21.17 -14.12 26.44
N GLU A 875 -19.90 -14.01 26.03
CA GLU A 875 -18.78 -14.47 26.87
C GLU A 875 -18.54 -13.57 28.09
N LEU A 876 -18.80 -12.26 28.00
CA LEU A 876 -18.82 -11.38 29.18
C LEU A 876 -19.92 -11.79 30.18
N ASP A 877 -21.14 -12.10 29.74
CA ASP A 877 -22.22 -12.57 30.64
C ASP A 877 -21.90 -13.93 31.29
N ALA A 878 -21.31 -14.85 30.54
CA ALA A 878 -20.87 -16.15 31.04
C ALA A 878 -19.65 -16.07 31.98
N GLN A 879 -18.88 -14.98 31.92
CA GLN A 879 -17.84 -14.63 32.89
C GLN A 879 -18.35 -13.77 34.06
N GLU A 880 -19.66 -13.61 34.21
CA GLU A 880 -20.34 -12.86 35.29
C GLU A 880 -20.07 -11.35 35.31
N TYR A 881 -19.85 -10.72 34.14
CA TYR A 881 -19.78 -9.26 34.06
C TYR A 881 -21.15 -8.60 34.29
N GLU A 882 -21.21 -7.61 35.18
CA GLU A 882 -22.39 -6.75 35.32
C GLU A 882 -22.48 -5.72 34.18
N PHE A 883 -23.57 -5.75 33.42
CA PHE A 883 -23.86 -4.73 32.41
C PHE A 883 -24.47 -3.49 33.07
N VAL A 884 -23.73 -2.37 33.04
CA VAL A 884 -24.12 -1.12 33.70
C VAL A 884 -24.27 -0.01 32.66
N VAL A 885 -25.47 0.49 32.47
CA VAL A 885 -25.75 1.56 31.50
C VAL A 885 -25.39 2.92 32.09
N LEU A 886 -24.57 3.68 31.36
CA LEU A 886 -24.16 5.02 31.74
C LEU A 886 -25.24 6.06 31.41
N PRO A 887 -25.64 6.93 32.36
CA PRO A 887 -26.80 7.81 32.20
C PRO A 887 -26.54 8.97 31.24
N ASN A 888 -25.30 9.45 31.13
CA ASN A 888 -24.96 10.65 30.36
C ASN A 888 -24.09 10.37 29.14
N ALA A 889 -23.56 9.14 28.98
CA ALA A 889 -22.85 8.73 27.78
C ALA A 889 -23.80 8.49 26.61
N TYR A 890 -23.36 8.80 25.39
CA TYR A 890 -23.98 8.34 24.14
C TYR A 890 -22.97 8.32 22.98
N MET A 891 -23.32 7.57 21.94
CA MET A 891 -22.63 7.57 20.65
C MET A 891 -23.64 7.45 19.50
N ILE A 892 -23.31 8.01 18.33
CA ILE A 892 -24.21 8.07 17.17
C ILE A 892 -23.59 7.36 15.97
N HIS A 893 -24.33 6.39 15.43
CA HIS A 893 -24.05 5.72 14.16
C HIS A 893 -24.29 6.66 12.98
N MET A 894 -23.29 6.77 12.10
CA MET A 894 -23.35 7.62 10.92
C MET A 894 -23.76 6.81 9.66
N PRO A 895 -24.50 7.40 8.70
CA PRO A 895 -24.93 6.66 7.51
C PRO A 895 -23.76 6.26 6.60
N HIS A 896 -23.70 4.98 6.27
CA HIS A 896 -22.66 4.40 5.42
C HIS A 896 -23.24 3.42 4.39
N ALA A 897 -22.46 3.05 3.38
CA ALA A 897 -22.84 2.03 2.41
C ALA A 897 -22.84 0.62 3.05
N PRO A 898 -23.77 -0.29 2.68
CA PRO A 898 -23.72 -1.68 3.11
C PRO A 898 -22.43 -2.37 2.68
N SER A 899 -21.86 -3.22 3.54
CA SER A 899 -20.66 -4.01 3.20
C SER A 899 -20.97 -5.14 2.21
N PHE A 900 -19.91 -5.76 1.67
CA PHE A 900 -20.05 -6.96 0.87
C PHE A 900 -20.61 -8.13 1.70
N ASP A 901 -20.13 -8.33 2.93
CA ASP A 901 -20.57 -9.45 3.77
C ASP A 901 -22.03 -9.38 4.23
N ILE A 902 -22.60 -8.21 4.53
CA ILE A 902 -24.06 -8.12 4.78
C ILE A 902 -24.87 -8.44 3.51
N THR A 903 -24.30 -8.21 2.33
CA THR A 903 -24.89 -8.63 1.05
C THR A 903 -24.75 -10.13 0.85
N LYS A 904 -23.59 -10.73 1.14
CA LYS A 904 -23.29 -12.18 1.14
C LYS A 904 -24.24 -12.93 2.08
N PHE A 905 -24.42 -12.44 3.32
CA PHE A 905 -25.37 -12.96 4.31
C PHE A 905 -26.83 -12.93 3.83
N ARG A 906 -27.24 -11.85 3.14
CA ARG A 906 -28.63 -11.70 2.63
C ARG A 906 -28.91 -12.59 1.41
N SER A 907 -27.98 -12.69 0.47
CA SER A 907 -28.19 -13.48 -0.76
C SER A 907 -27.95 -14.98 -0.56
N ASN A 908 -26.92 -15.37 0.19
CA ASN A 908 -26.48 -16.77 0.29
C ASN A 908 -27.17 -17.52 1.43
N LYS A 909 -27.96 -18.56 1.10
CA LYS A 909 -28.57 -19.48 2.08
C LYS A 909 -27.51 -20.20 2.91
N GLN A 910 -26.42 -20.66 2.29
CA GLN A 910 -25.37 -21.45 2.94
C GLN A 910 -24.63 -20.65 4.01
N TYR A 911 -24.36 -19.37 3.75
CA TYR A 911 -23.81 -18.44 4.75
C TYR A 911 -24.63 -18.44 6.04
N ARG A 912 -25.97 -18.41 5.94
CA ARG A 912 -26.88 -18.38 7.09
C ARG A 912 -26.98 -19.72 7.81
N VAL A 913 -26.88 -20.85 7.09
CA VAL A 913 -26.78 -22.18 7.68
C VAL A 913 -25.49 -22.27 8.50
N CYS A 914 -24.35 -21.90 7.93
CA CYS A 914 -23.07 -21.93 8.63
C CYS A 914 -23.01 -21.00 9.85
N LEU A 915 -23.58 -19.80 9.77
CA LEU A 915 -23.66 -18.91 10.93
C LEU A 915 -24.48 -19.53 12.08
N LYS A 916 -25.53 -20.31 11.77
CA LYS A 916 -26.30 -21.08 12.77
C LYS A 916 -25.48 -22.23 13.36
N THR A 917 -24.80 -23.02 12.54
CA THR A 917 -23.92 -24.11 13.00
C THR A 917 -22.80 -23.59 13.90
N LEU A 918 -22.13 -22.51 13.49
CA LEU A 918 -21.04 -21.89 14.25
C LEU A 918 -21.54 -21.21 15.54
N LYS A 919 -22.77 -20.68 15.56
CA LYS A 919 -23.45 -20.26 16.80
C LYS A 919 -23.62 -21.46 17.74
N GLU A 920 -24.16 -22.57 17.27
CA GLU A 920 -24.41 -23.76 18.10
C GLU A 920 -23.11 -24.36 18.65
N GLU A 921 -22.05 -24.46 17.84
CA GLU A 921 -20.69 -24.82 18.28
C GLU A 921 -20.10 -23.80 19.28
N PHE A 922 -20.42 -22.52 19.17
CA PHE A 922 -19.98 -21.50 20.13
C PHE A 922 -20.66 -21.72 21.49
N GLN A 923 -21.98 -21.87 21.49
CA GLN A 923 -22.79 -22.08 22.69
C GLN A 923 -22.41 -23.40 23.41
N GLN A 924 -22.15 -24.49 22.67
CA GLN A 924 -21.65 -25.74 23.25
C GLN A 924 -20.28 -25.57 23.91
N ASN A 925 -19.32 -24.93 23.24
CA ASN A 925 -17.97 -24.72 23.82
C ASN A 925 -18.01 -23.78 25.03
N MET A 926 -18.89 -22.79 25.02
CA MET A 926 -19.15 -21.92 26.16
C MET A 926 -19.74 -22.69 27.35
N SER A 927 -20.70 -23.59 27.11
CA SER A 927 -21.28 -24.46 28.14
C SER A 927 -20.25 -25.42 28.75
N ARG A 928 -19.28 -25.91 27.96
CA ARG A 928 -18.17 -26.73 28.44
C ARG A 928 -17.15 -25.93 29.27
N ARG A 929 -16.91 -24.67 28.93
CA ARG A 929 -15.86 -23.82 29.55
C ARG A 929 -16.31 -23.12 30.83
N TYR A 930 -17.57 -22.71 30.91
CA TYR A 930 -18.14 -21.95 32.03
C TYR A 930 -19.28 -22.68 32.77
N GLY A 931 -19.63 -23.89 32.33
CA GLY A 931 -20.76 -24.66 32.84
C GLY A 931 -22.09 -24.26 32.22
N PHE A 932 -23.07 -25.17 32.27
CA PHE A 932 -24.41 -24.93 31.70
C PHE A 932 -25.15 -23.78 32.40
N ALA A 933 -25.00 -23.64 33.72
CA ALA A 933 -25.64 -22.58 34.51
C ALA A 933 -25.17 -21.15 34.17
N ALA A 934 -23.95 -20.99 33.65
CA ALA A 934 -23.47 -19.69 33.16
C ALA A 934 -24.22 -19.24 31.89
N LEU A 935 -24.80 -20.16 31.13
CA LEU A 935 -25.61 -19.87 29.94
C LEU A 935 -27.09 -19.74 30.30
N LYS A 936 -27.41 -18.65 31.00
CA LYS A 936 -28.72 -18.30 31.60
C LYS A 936 -29.93 -18.41 30.66
N TYR A 937 -29.70 -18.44 29.34
CA TYR A 937 -30.72 -18.58 28.30
C TYR A 937 -30.89 -20.02 27.76
N MET A 938 -29.88 -20.90 27.85
CA MET A 938 -30.00 -22.32 27.46
C MET A 938 -31.01 -23.04 28.36
N THR A 939 -31.07 -22.61 29.63
CA THR A 939 -32.08 -22.98 30.61
C THR A 939 -33.50 -22.48 30.30
N ALA A 940 -33.68 -21.56 29.35
CA ALA A 940 -35.00 -21.05 28.95
C ALA A 940 -35.56 -21.83 27.74
N GLU A 941 -34.76 -22.03 26.69
CA GLU A 941 -35.20 -22.74 25.47
C GLU A 941 -35.53 -24.23 25.74
N ASN A 942 -34.89 -24.88 26.73
CA ASN A 942 -35.23 -26.25 27.17
C ASN A 942 -36.48 -26.34 28.08
N ASN A 943 -37.11 -25.22 28.43
CA ASN A 943 -38.33 -25.15 29.27
C ASN A 943 -39.48 -24.42 28.53
N SER A 944 -39.45 -24.39 27.20
CA SER A 944 -40.38 -23.67 26.31
C SER A 944 -41.16 -24.63 25.40
#